data_AF-A0A1M7IFC7-F1
#
_entry.id   AF-A0A1M7IFC7-F1
#
_cell.length_a   1.000
_cell.length_b   1.000
_cell.length_c   1.000
_cell.angle_alpha   90.00
_cell.angle_beta   90.00
_cell.angle_gamma   90.00
#
_symmetry.space_group_name_H-M   'P 1'
#
loop_
_entity.id
_entity.type
_entity.pdbx_description
1 polymer ?
#
loop_
_entity_poly.entity_id
_entity_poly.type
_entity_poly.pdbx_seq_one_letter_code
_entity_poly.pdbx_strand_id
1 'polypeptide(L)'
;MDRREFLEKSSLLLAGLGTSSVLHPAILKALAIEPAAQSTFYDAEHVVILMQENRSFDHAFGALKGVRGFLDKRAFIKQDGHSVFFQKNDAGKYASPARLDLRNTKSTWMSSLPHSWDNQQKALNKGKYDQWLQAKSSGNKDYKEIPLTLGYYNREDLPFYYQLADAFTIFDQYFSSSLTGTTPNRLFHWSGTIREQQNGKAKANVYNENIDYEKSKQAKWKSFPEILEDQNVSWKIYQNEISLPKGMSGEQEAWLSNFTDNPIEWFSKFNVKFSKGYHKNIPNIIAYLKQEIEKNPKQKERLEGMIAELQEDLVTYKPENFAKLSSTEKNLHEKAFTTNSNDSGYWDLEIGQDENGERLVVPKSDVLFQFRKDVEEKKLPLVSWLVAPEHFSDHPGSPWYGAWYISEVLNILTKDPETWKKTIFIINYDENDGYFDHVLPFAPPMNPSQPVDMNGKEGAEYVNKNQEYMSTQQLKDHERIEGTVGLGYRVPMIIASPWTKGGFVNSEVSDHTSVLQFLEKFIKKKHNKDVTIDNISDWRRAISGDLTSAFNSSNVKAPQMDYLNQKDYAKTINAAKNKPVPNLKWYSENELNSNLLEIQERGAKPSNPLPYDYHVNFENGKIKMANLKEAAVPLLIYDRTQFDNDQFHFSYALYAKKELSHSVNSGKYDLEVFGPNGFYRNFKGEAKPDVEISLLNNPAKNQVELVFKKNTKENVSVSLENLYAKSQKKISLQHAEEKIIIDLNNMKGWYDLKLNSGNHNWHFSGRIETGKTSTSDPHWI
;
A
#
# COMPACT_ATOMS: atom_id res chain seq x y z
N MET A 1 19.64 23.79 -4.29
CA MET A 1 19.86 22.90 -5.44
C MET A 1 19.86 23.74 -6.69
N ASP A 2 20.84 23.59 -7.58
CA ASP A 2 20.81 24.19 -8.93
C ASP A 2 20.53 23.12 -10.01
N ARG A 3 20.24 23.53 -11.26
CA ARG A 3 19.95 22.58 -12.36
C ARG A 3 21.04 21.54 -12.58
N ARG A 4 22.31 21.90 -12.40
CA ARG A 4 23.44 20.97 -12.59
C ARG A 4 23.40 19.87 -11.54
N GLU A 5 23.17 20.23 -10.28
CA GLU A 5 23.03 19.28 -9.18
C GLU A 5 21.82 18.35 -9.39
N PHE A 6 20.69 18.90 -9.83
CA PHE A 6 19.51 18.10 -10.15
C PHE A 6 19.77 17.10 -11.26
N LEU A 7 20.40 17.54 -12.36
CA LEU A 7 20.76 16.69 -13.49
C LEU A 7 21.74 15.59 -13.08
N GLU A 8 22.77 15.94 -12.32
CA GLU A 8 23.75 14.98 -11.82
C GLU A 8 23.06 13.91 -10.97
N LYS A 9 22.28 14.31 -9.96
CA LYS A 9 21.56 13.37 -9.08
C LYS A 9 20.49 12.56 -9.82
N SER A 10 19.72 13.17 -10.71
CA SER A 10 18.69 12.49 -11.51
C SER A 10 19.31 11.49 -12.49
N SER A 11 20.41 11.85 -13.12
CA SER A 11 21.17 10.93 -13.97
C SER A 11 21.75 9.77 -13.17
N LEU A 12 22.14 9.94 -11.90
CA LEU A 12 22.62 8.83 -11.05
C LEU A 12 21.51 7.83 -10.69
N LEU A 13 20.27 8.29 -10.60
CA LEU A 13 19.11 7.46 -10.23
C LEU A 13 18.60 6.63 -11.38
N LEU A 14 18.73 7.18 -12.59
CA LEU A 14 18.34 6.53 -13.82
C LEU A 14 19.52 5.74 -14.38
N ALA A 15 20.63 6.40 -14.64
CA ALA A 15 21.70 5.83 -15.46
C ALA A 15 22.47 4.67 -14.85
N GLY A 16 22.15 4.25 -13.61
CA GLY A 16 22.77 3.09 -12.97
C GLY A 16 24.29 3.06 -13.19
N LEU A 17 24.95 4.20 -12.99
CA LEU A 17 26.37 4.45 -13.25
C LEU A 17 26.93 3.71 -14.47
N GLY A 18 26.78 4.32 -15.65
CA GLY A 18 27.69 4.05 -16.77
C GLY A 18 29.14 4.14 -16.28
N THR A 19 29.85 3.01 -16.35
CA THR A 19 31.12 2.65 -15.69
C THR A 19 30.95 1.85 -14.38
N SER A 20 30.86 0.52 -14.55
CA SER A 20 31.07 -0.54 -13.55
C SER A 20 30.38 -0.39 -12.20
N SER A 21 29.26 -1.11 -12.01
CA SER A 21 28.93 -1.78 -10.74
C SER A 21 29.02 -0.92 -9.47
N VAL A 22 28.16 0.09 -9.32
CA VAL A 22 28.10 0.88 -8.08
C VAL A 22 26.65 1.02 -7.60
N LEU A 23 26.45 0.70 -6.32
CA LEU A 23 25.20 0.89 -5.58
C LEU A 23 24.93 2.37 -5.37
N HIS A 24 23.65 2.78 -5.29
CA HIS A 24 23.30 4.18 -5.16
C HIS A 24 23.95 4.82 -3.91
N PRO A 25 24.71 5.92 -4.03
CA PRO A 25 25.51 6.47 -2.93
C PRO A 25 24.72 6.79 -1.65
N ALA A 26 23.49 7.31 -1.79
CA ALA A 26 22.60 7.57 -0.65
C ALA A 26 22.27 6.30 0.16
N ILE A 27 22.02 5.18 -0.53
CA ILE A 27 21.71 3.88 0.10
C ILE A 27 22.97 3.31 0.75
N LEU A 28 24.11 3.36 0.05
CA LEU A 28 25.40 2.94 0.61
C LEU A 28 25.74 3.68 1.90
N LYS A 29 25.57 5.01 1.89
CA LYS A 29 25.84 5.85 3.06
C LYS A 29 24.90 5.51 4.22
N ALA A 30 23.61 5.29 3.95
CA ALA A 30 22.65 4.87 4.96
C ALA A 30 22.98 3.48 5.54
N LEU A 31 23.41 2.52 4.71
CA LEU A 31 23.81 1.18 5.13
C LEU A 31 25.09 1.19 5.98
N ALA A 32 26.03 2.08 5.67
CA ALA A 32 27.34 2.17 6.35
C ALA A 32 27.25 2.72 7.78
N ILE A 33 26.16 3.40 8.13
CA ILE A 33 25.96 3.94 9.47
C ILE A 33 25.26 2.88 10.34
N GLU A 34 25.94 2.47 11.39
CA GLU A 34 25.45 1.47 12.35
C GLU A 34 24.77 2.15 13.55
N PRO A 35 23.65 1.59 14.07
CA PRO A 35 23.06 2.10 15.30
C PRO A 35 23.98 1.80 16.50
N ALA A 36 23.69 2.40 17.66
CA ALA A 36 24.41 2.05 18.89
C ALA A 36 24.29 0.54 19.17
N ALA A 37 25.36 -0.07 19.68
CA ALA A 37 25.37 -1.51 19.97
C ALA A 37 24.23 -1.86 20.95
N GLN A 38 23.49 -2.94 20.65
CA GLN A 38 22.35 -3.41 21.43
C GLN A 38 21.15 -2.46 21.51
N SER A 39 21.15 -1.36 20.74
CA SER A 39 19.97 -0.50 20.66
C SER A 39 18.83 -1.18 19.90
N THR A 40 17.62 -0.65 20.11
CA THR A 40 16.39 -1.03 19.44
C THR A 40 15.78 0.18 18.75
N PHE A 41 14.77 -0.04 17.89
CA PHE A 41 14.07 1.06 17.24
C PHE A 41 13.39 2.05 18.23
N TYR A 42 13.17 1.66 19.50
CA TYR A 42 12.69 2.57 20.53
C TYR A 42 13.71 3.67 20.93
N ASP A 43 14.97 3.50 20.56
CA ASP A 43 16.04 4.49 20.74
C ASP A 43 16.02 5.56 19.64
N ALA A 44 15.14 5.44 18.63
CA ALA A 44 14.95 6.48 17.63
C ALA A 44 14.50 7.79 18.28
N GLU A 45 15.02 8.91 17.79
CA GLU A 45 14.61 10.28 18.15
C GLU A 45 13.74 10.90 17.06
N HIS A 46 13.70 10.28 15.87
CA HIS A 46 12.97 10.80 14.72
C HIS A 46 12.28 9.68 13.93
N VAL A 47 11.00 9.89 13.60
CA VAL A 47 10.22 9.12 12.63
C VAL A 47 9.87 10.06 11.49
N VAL A 48 10.44 9.82 10.32
CA VAL A 48 10.19 10.58 9.09
C VAL A 48 9.30 9.74 8.19
N ILE A 49 8.24 10.33 7.65
CA ILE A 49 7.20 9.63 6.90
C ILE A 49 7.02 10.33 5.56
N LEU A 50 7.13 9.58 4.46
CA LEU A 50 6.85 10.03 3.11
C LEU A 50 5.82 9.09 2.47
N MET A 51 4.73 9.66 1.98
CA MET A 51 3.71 8.95 1.21
C MET A 51 3.74 9.43 -0.25
N GLN A 52 4.16 8.55 -1.14
CA GLN A 52 4.17 8.73 -2.59
C GLN A 52 2.80 8.41 -3.22
N GLU A 53 2.66 8.76 -4.49
CA GLU A 53 1.53 8.57 -5.40
C GLU A 53 1.86 7.54 -6.49
N ASN A 54 0.87 7.18 -7.28
CA ASN A 54 0.15 5.95 -6.96
C ASN A 54 0.68 4.76 -7.75
N ARG A 55 0.95 3.65 -7.05
CA ARG A 55 1.59 2.45 -7.60
C ARG A 55 1.08 1.22 -6.85
N SER A 56 0.63 0.20 -7.58
CA SER A 56 0.40 -1.11 -6.98
C SER A 56 1.72 -1.78 -6.61
N PHE A 57 1.68 -2.70 -5.66
CA PHE A 57 2.86 -3.47 -5.27
C PHE A 57 3.40 -4.29 -6.45
N ASP A 58 2.55 -5.05 -7.15
CA ASP A 58 3.01 -5.85 -8.30
C ASP A 58 3.58 -5.00 -9.44
N HIS A 59 3.02 -3.81 -9.66
CA HIS A 59 3.51 -2.89 -10.69
C HIS A 59 4.94 -2.40 -10.42
N ALA A 60 5.26 -2.08 -9.16
CA ALA A 60 6.59 -1.57 -8.80
C ALA A 60 7.58 -2.68 -8.42
N PHE A 61 7.13 -3.72 -7.71
CA PHE A 61 7.96 -4.71 -7.04
C PHE A 61 7.56 -6.17 -7.29
N GLY A 62 6.52 -6.45 -8.08
CA GLY A 62 6.08 -7.83 -8.36
C GLY A 62 7.15 -8.70 -9.01
N ALA A 63 8.12 -8.07 -9.69
CA ALA A 63 9.27 -8.75 -10.30
C ALA A 63 10.50 -8.86 -9.38
N LEU A 64 10.50 -8.27 -8.17
CA LEU A 64 11.61 -8.34 -7.21
C LEU A 64 11.77 -9.77 -6.65
N LYS A 65 13.01 -10.23 -6.46
CA LYS A 65 13.25 -11.53 -5.83
C LYS A 65 12.73 -11.60 -4.40
N GLY A 66 12.20 -12.75 -4.02
CA GLY A 66 11.85 -13.04 -2.62
C GLY A 66 10.59 -12.37 -2.09
N VAL A 67 9.85 -11.57 -2.88
CA VAL A 67 8.53 -11.04 -2.49
C VAL A 67 7.41 -11.90 -3.05
N ARG A 68 6.22 -11.82 -2.44
CA ARG A 68 5.01 -12.38 -3.04
C ARG A 68 4.59 -11.59 -4.28
N GLY A 69 5.09 -12.02 -5.44
CA GLY A 69 4.88 -11.40 -6.76
C GLY A 69 4.43 -12.42 -7.81
N PHE A 70 4.94 -12.30 -9.04
CA PHE A 70 4.49 -13.08 -10.20
C PHE A 70 4.73 -14.61 -10.12
N LEU A 71 5.58 -15.07 -9.19
CA LEU A 71 5.83 -16.48 -8.92
C LEU A 71 4.94 -17.07 -7.81
N ASP A 72 3.93 -16.36 -7.32
CA ASP A 72 3.01 -16.90 -6.32
C ASP A 72 2.23 -18.10 -6.87
N LYS A 73 2.59 -19.31 -6.41
CA LYS A 73 1.93 -20.56 -6.79
C LYS A 73 0.51 -20.71 -6.23
N ARG A 74 0.08 -19.82 -5.33
CA ARG A 74 -1.29 -19.77 -4.79
C ARG A 74 -2.03 -18.49 -5.20
N ALA A 75 -1.60 -17.85 -6.29
CA ALA A 75 -2.38 -16.77 -6.87
C ALA A 75 -3.82 -17.27 -7.18
N PHE A 76 -4.80 -16.40 -6.97
CA PHE A 76 -6.21 -16.74 -7.13
C PHE A 76 -6.50 -17.28 -8.54
N ILE A 77 -7.31 -18.34 -8.64
CA ILE A 77 -7.83 -18.84 -9.91
C ILE A 77 -9.22 -18.25 -10.13
N LYS A 78 -9.49 -17.64 -11.27
CA LYS A 78 -10.80 -17.03 -11.57
C LYS A 78 -11.80 -18.09 -12.02
N GLN A 79 -13.04 -17.68 -12.29
CA GLN A 79 -14.11 -18.58 -12.71
C GLN A 79 -13.81 -19.32 -14.03
N ASP A 80 -13.09 -18.66 -14.93
CA ASP A 80 -12.67 -19.21 -16.23
C ASP A 80 -11.60 -20.31 -16.12
N GLY A 81 -11.15 -20.64 -14.91
CA GLY A 81 -10.12 -21.65 -14.64
C GLY A 81 -8.69 -21.15 -14.80
N HIS A 82 -8.48 -19.88 -15.17
CA HIS A 82 -7.16 -19.28 -15.33
C HIS A 82 -6.75 -18.49 -14.09
N SER A 83 -5.44 -18.42 -13.85
CA SER A 83 -4.87 -17.55 -12.82
C SER A 83 -5.33 -16.09 -12.99
N VAL A 84 -5.44 -15.37 -11.88
CA VAL A 84 -5.77 -13.95 -11.81
C VAL A 84 -4.81 -13.08 -12.63
N PHE A 85 -3.57 -13.52 -12.85
CA PHE A 85 -2.63 -12.80 -13.73
C PHE A 85 -3.14 -12.69 -15.18
N PHE A 86 -4.01 -13.61 -15.63
CA PHE A 86 -4.61 -13.55 -16.96
C PHE A 86 -5.98 -12.88 -16.86
N GLN A 87 -6.10 -11.64 -17.32
CA GLN A 87 -7.36 -10.90 -17.33
C GLN A 87 -7.98 -10.92 -18.73
N LYS A 88 -9.30 -11.03 -18.82
CA LYS A 88 -10.04 -11.16 -20.08
C LYS A 88 -10.80 -9.87 -20.39
N ASN A 89 -10.69 -9.37 -21.62
CA ASN A 89 -11.46 -8.22 -22.07
C ASN A 89 -12.84 -8.63 -22.61
N ASP A 90 -13.69 -7.65 -22.92
CA ASP A 90 -15.06 -7.88 -23.42
C ASP A 90 -15.09 -8.52 -24.83
N ALA A 91 -13.99 -8.44 -25.57
CA ALA A 91 -13.81 -9.11 -26.85
C ALA A 91 -13.33 -10.58 -26.71
N GLY A 92 -13.18 -11.07 -25.48
CA GLY A 92 -12.75 -12.44 -25.18
C GLY A 92 -11.26 -12.70 -25.31
N LYS A 93 -10.43 -11.66 -25.49
CA LYS A 93 -8.96 -11.75 -25.51
C LYS A 93 -8.40 -11.58 -24.11
N TYR A 94 -7.25 -12.19 -23.87
CA TYR A 94 -6.55 -12.11 -22.60
C TYR A 94 -5.32 -11.21 -22.66
N ALA A 95 -4.98 -10.63 -21.53
CA ALA A 95 -3.67 -10.02 -21.29
C ALA A 95 -3.04 -10.64 -20.04
N SER A 96 -1.71 -10.58 -19.96
CA SER A 96 -0.91 -11.05 -18.82
C SER A 96 0.03 -9.92 -18.37
N PRO A 97 0.66 -10.00 -17.17
CA PRO A 97 1.60 -8.98 -16.74
C PRO A 97 2.70 -8.79 -17.77
N ALA A 98 2.94 -7.53 -18.17
CA ALA A 98 3.88 -7.19 -19.22
C ALA A 98 4.76 -6.01 -18.82
N ARG A 99 6.06 -6.11 -19.12
CA ARG A 99 7.04 -5.09 -18.73
C ARG A 99 6.76 -3.77 -19.46
N LEU A 100 6.70 -2.69 -18.71
CA LEU A 100 6.70 -1.32 -19.21
C LEU A 100 8.14 -0.82 -19.34
N ASP A 101 8.82 -1.17 -20.43
CA ASP A 101 10.22 -0.76 -20.66
C ASP A 101 10.36 0.77 -20.67
N LEU A 102 10.88 1.34 -19.57
CA LEU A 102 11.04 2.79 -19.38
C LEU A 102 12.04 3.42 -20.36
N ARG A 103 12.88 2.61 -20.99
CA ARG A 103 13.99 3.07 -21.84
C ARG A 103 13.56 3.24 -23.28
N ASN A 104 12.79 2.26 -23.75
CA ASN A 104 12.44 2.14 -25.16
C ASN A 104 11.00 2.53 -25.45
N THR A 105 10.20 2.81 -24.43
CA THR A 105 8.82 3.23 -24.58
C THR A 105 8.54 4.49 -23.76
N LYS A 106 7.47 5.20 -24.10
CA LYS A 106 7.00 6.35 -23.33
C LYS A 106 6.06 5.97 -22.17
N SER A 107 6.14 4.75 -21.63
CA SER A 107 5.24 4.21 -20.61
C SER A 107 4.99 5.13 -19.42
N THR A 108 6.03 5.78 -18.89
CA THR A 108 5.92 6.73 -17.77
C THR A 108 5.30 8.08 -18.12
N TRP A 109 5.03 8.34 -19.40
CA TRP A 109 4.45 9.58 -19.92
C TRP A 109 3.01 9.38 -20.44
N MET A 110 2.36 8.28 -20.07
CA MET A 110 1.05 7.89 -20.58
C MET A 110 -0.11 8.25 -19.64
N SER A 111 0.15 8.97 -18.55
CA SER A 111 -0.81 9.40 -17.53
C SER A 111 -1.38 8.26 -16.68
N SER A 112 -2.15 8.64 -15.67
CA SER A 112 -2.91 7.76 -14.78
C SER A 112 -3.97 6.90 -15.46
N LEU A 113 -4.28 5.79 -14.81
CA LEU A 113 -5.44 4.94 -15.08
C LEU A 113 -6.60 5.31 -14.13
N PRO A 114 -7.82 4.77 -14.32
CA PRO A 114 -8.91 5.03 -13.39
C PRO A 114 -8.67 4.45 -11.98
N HIS A 115 -8.73 5.25 -10.91
CA HIS A 115 -8.57 4.82 -9.51
C HIS A 115 -9.69 5.24 -8.54
N SER A 116 -10.76 5.88 -9.00
CA SER A 116 -11.92 6.21 -8.15
C SER A 116 -12.63 4.98 -7.56
N TRP A 117 -13.43 5.20 -6.51
CA TRP A 117 -14.22 4.17 -5.81
C TRP A 117 -14.97 3.22 -6.76
N ASP A 118 -15.70 3.73 -7.74
CA ASP A 118 -16.51 2.92 -8.66
C ASP A 118 -15.66 1.93 -9.49
N ASN A 119 -14.51 2.36 -10.00
CA ASN A 119 -13.67 1.53 -10.84
C ASN A 119 -12.76 0.61 -10.02
N GLN A 120 -12.37 0.99 -8.81
CA GLN A 120 -11.73 0.08 -7.84
C GLN A 120 -12.68 -1.08 -7.47
N GLN A 121 -13.93 -0.75 -7.11
CA GLN A 121 -14.98 -1.73 -6.80
C GLN A 121 -15.33 -2.61 -8.01
N LYS A 122 -15.37 -2.01 -9.22
CA LYS A 122 -15.59 -2.76 -10.46
C LYS A 122 -14.47 -3.76 -10.73
N ALA A 123 -13.20 -3.40 -10.50
CA ALA A 123 -12.08 -4.34 -10.65
C ALA A 123 -12.15 -5.51 -9.66
N LEU A 124 -12.59 -5.26 -8.42
CA LEU A 124 -12.82 -6.32 -7.43
C LEU A 124 -13.96 -7.28 -7.85
N ASN A 125 -14.99 -6.73 -8.50
CA ASN A 125 -16.17 -7.44 -9.01
C ASN A 125 -16.77 -8.43 -7.98
N LYS A 126 -17.07 -7.94 -6.77
CA LYS A 126 -17.60 -8.75 -5.65
C LYS A 126 -16.75 -9.99 -5.31
N GLY A 127 -15.43 -9.91 -5.52
CA GLY A 127 -14.50 -11.00 -5.24
C GLY A 127 -14.27 -11.96 -6.42
N LYS A 128 -14.90 -11.76 -7.59
CA LYS A 128 -14.61 -12.52 -8.83
C LYS A 128 -13.25 -12.15 -9.43
N TYR A 129 -12.82 -10.90 -9.22
CA TYR A 129 -11.48 -10.40 -9.50
C TYR A 129 -11.01 -10.57 -10.96
N ASP A 130 -11.92 -10.30 -11.89
CA ASP A 130 -11.82 -10.63 -13.32
C ASP A 130 -12.16 -9.47 -14.26
N GLN A 131 -12.29 -8.24 -13.76
CA GLN A 131 -12.75 -7.05 -14.51
C GLN A 131 -11.69 -5.94 -14.64
N TRP A 132 -10.42 -6.25 -14.36
CA TRP A 132 -9.36 -5.22 -14.30
C TRP A 132 -9.21 -4.45 -15.61
N LEU A 133 -9.21 -5.14 -16.76
CA LEU A 133 -9.00 -4.52 -18.06
C LEU A 133 -10.07 -3.47 -18.41
N GLN A 134 -11.33 -3.75 -18.07
CA GLN A 134 -12.48 -2.90 -18.35
C GLN A 134 -12.66 -1.80 -17.30
N ALA A 135 -12.30 -2.09 -16.05
CA ALA A 135 -12.40 -1.14 -14.95
C ALA A 135 -11.30 -0.09 -15.01
N LYS A 136 -10.11 -0.47 -15.49
CA LYS A 136 -8.88 0.31 -15.41
C LYS A 136 -8.31 0.68 -16.80
N SER A 137 -9.18 0.75 -17.81
CA SER A 137 -8.81 1.18 -19.17
C SER A 137 -8.42 2.66 -19.19
N SER A 138 -7.38 3.01 -19.94
CA SER A 138 -6.90 4.38 -20.08
C SER A 138 -8.01 5.34 -20.56
N GLY A 139 -8.11 6.50 -19.91
CA GLY A 139 -8.97 7.59 -20.36
C GLY A 139 -8.52 8.23 -21.68
N ASN A 140 -7.24 8.08 -22.03
CA ASN A 140 -6.71 8.53 -23.32
C ASN A 140 -7.11 7.55 -24.43
N LYS A 141 -7.80 8.06 -25.45
CA LYS A 141 -8.32 7.29 -26.60
C LYS A 141 -7.22 6.60 -27.40
N ASP A 142 -6.02 7.18 -27.48
CA ASP A 142 -4.93 6.63 -28.28
C ASP A 142 -4.38 5.33 -27.68
N TYR A 143 -4.49 5.16 -26.36
CA TYR A 143 -3.91 4.03 -25.61
C TYR A 143 -4.97 3.22 -24.85
N LYS A 144 -6.24 3.48 -25.10
CA LYS A 144 -7.38 2.82 -24.42
C LYS A 144 -7.37 1.29 -24.56
N GLU A 145 -6.96 0.81 -25.74
CA GLU A 145 -6.91 -0.62 -26.09
C GLU A 145 -5.59 -1.29 -25.69
N ILE A 146 -4.66 -0.55 -25.08
CA ILE A 146 -3.43 -1.10 -24.51
C ILE A 146 -3.76 -1.55 -23.07
N PRO A 147 -3.48 -2.81 -22.68
CA PRO A 147 -3.79 -3.34 -21.36
C PRO A 147 -2.82 -2.81 -20.27
N LEU A 148 -2.70 -1.48 -20.14
CA LEU A 148 -1.74 -0.79 -19.26
C LEU A 148 -1.89 -1.17 -17.79
N THR A 149 -3.10 -1.55 -17.35
CA THR A 149 -3.36 -2.01 -15.98
C THR A 149 -2.48 -3.20 -15.60
N LEU A 150 -2.12 -4.08 -16.54
CA LEU A 150 -1.22 -5.23 -16.30
C LEU A 150 0.27 -4.88 -16.53
N GLY A 151 0.59 -3.61 -16.74
CA GLY A 151 1.96 -3.15 -16.86
C GLY A 151 2.72 -3.28 -15.55
N TYR A 152 3.97 -3.71 -15.59
CA TYR A 152 4.88 -3.71 -14.43
C TYR A 152 6.27 -3.20 -14.80
N TYR A 153 7.02 -2.76 -13.80
CA TYR A 153 8.43 -2.40 -13.90
C TYR A 153 9.31 -3.44 -13.20
N ASN A 154 10.52 -3.66 -13.73
CA ASN A 154 11.51 -4.52 -13.07
C ASN A 154 12.73 -3.72 -12.59
N ARG A 155 13.75 -4.41 -12.06
CA ARG A 155 15.00 -3.80 -11.58
C ARG A 155 15.71 -2.93 -12.62
N GLU A 156 15.59 -3.28 -13.89
CA GLU A 156 16.18 -2.49 -14.97
C GLU A 156 15.44 -1.16 -15.16
N ASP A 157 14.16 -1.10 -14.83
CA ASP A 157 13.35 0.11 -14.95
C ASP A 157 13.45 0.97 -13.67
N LEU A 158 13.41 0.33 -12.49
CA LEU A 158 13.38 0.98 -11.17
C LEU A 158 14.58 0.58 -10.28
N PRO A 159 15.84 0.82 -10.71
CA PRO A 159 17.03 0.32 -10.03
C PRO A 159 17.20 0.87 -8.61
N PHE A 160 16.88 2.15 -8.37
CA PHE A 160 16.96 2.77 -7.04
C PHE A 160 16.02 2.10 -6.05
N TYR A 161 14.76 1.88 -6.42
CA TYR A 161 13.75 1.27 -5.56
C TYR A 161 14.08 -0.18 -5.23
N TYR A 162 14.53 -0.96 -6.22
CA TYR A 162 14.96 -2.35 -5.99
C TYR A 162 16.18 -2.40 -5.06
N GLN A 163 17.15 -1.50 -5.23
CA GLN A 163 18.27 -1.39 -4.29
C GLN A 163 17.83 -0.96 -2.89
N LEU A 164 16.82 -0.09 -2.78
CA LEU A 164 16.29 0.31 -1.47
C LEU A 164 15.63 -0.88 -0.75
N ALA A 165 14.84 -1.68 -1.48
CA ALA A 165 14.20 -2.90 -1.00
C ALA A 165 15.18 -4.07 -0.76
N ASP A 166 16.33 -4.06 -1.42
CA ASP A 166 17.43 -4.98 -1.15
C ASP A 166 18.26 -4.56 0.06
N ALA A 167 18.31 -3.26 0.39
CA ALA A 167 19.04 -2.73 1.54
C ALA A 167 18.25 -2.88 2.85
N PHE A 168 16.95 -2.57 2.81
CA PHE A 168 16.10 -2.44 3.99
C PHE A 168 14.86 -3.36 3.96
N THR A 169 14.00 -3.27 4.96
CA THR A 169 12.77 -4.08 5.04
C THR A 169 11.69 -3.54 4.09
N ILE A 170 11.25 -4.37 3.14
CA ILE A 170 10.08 -4.14 2.27
C ILE A 170 8.88 -4.94 2.78
N PHE A 171 7.67 -4.38 2.64
CA PHE A 171 6.42 -5.05 2.98
C PHE A 171 5.74 -5.56 1.72
N ASP A 172 5.45 -6.86 1.65
CA ASP A 172 4.73 -7.48 0.53
C ASP A 172 3.24 -7.76 0.82
N GLN A 173 2.76 -7.30 1.98
CA GLN A 173 1.34 -7.31 2.39
C GLN A 173 0.92 -5.98 3.05
N TYR A 174 1.44 -4.87 2.49
CA TYR A 174 0.94 -3.55 2.80
C TYR A 174 -0.12 -3.13 1.77
N PHE A 175 -1.31 -2.78 2.25
CA PHE A 175 -2.47 -2.46 1.44
C PHE A 175 -2.81 -0.98 1.54
N SER A 176 -3.41 -0.41 0.48
CA SER A 176 -4.12 0.85 0.68
C SER A 176 -5.26 0.63 1.68
N SER A 177 -5.63 1.65 2.46
CA SER A 177 -6.64 1.48 3.49
C SER A 177 -8.04 1.26 2.91
N SER A 178 -8.27 1.72 1.67
CA SER A 178 -9.54 1.57 0.98
C SER A 178 -9.41 1.42 -0.53
N LEU A 179 -10.38 0.75 -1.14
CA LEU A 179 -10.56 0.62 -2.59
C LEU A 179 -11.07 1.93 -3.22
N THR A 180 -10.27 2.99 -3.16
CA THR A 180 -10.62 4.34 -3.60
C THR A 180 -9.37 5.15 -3.96
N GLY A 181 -9.54 6.40 -4.40
CA GLY A 181 -8.45 7.29 -4.79
C GLY A 181 -7.67 7.88 -3.61
N THR A 182 -6.85 8.87 -3.95
CA THR A 182 -5.86 9.54 -3.10
C THR A 182 -6.40 10.11 -1.79
N THR A 183 -7.35 11.05 -1.84
CA THR A 183 -7.77 11.79 -0.65
C THR A 183 -8.30 10.87 0.44
N PRO A 184 -9.23 9.92 0.19
CA PRO A 184 -9.72 9.05 1.26
C PRO A 184 -8.64 8.15 1.85
N ASN A 185 -7.71 7.63 1.03
CA ASN A 185 -6.58 6.84 1.53
C ASN A 185 -5.63 7.68 2.40
N ARG A 186 -5.36 8.92 2.00
CA ARG A 186 -4.60 9.86 2.81
C ARG A 186 -5.37 10.28 4.08
N LEU A 187 -6.70 10.33 4.09
CA LEU A 187 -7.48 10.56 5.31
C LEU A 187 -7.29 9.42 6.33
N PHE A 188 -7.18 8.16 5.89
CA PHE A 188 -6.77 7.06 6.77
C PHE A 188 -5.35 7.26 7.31
N HIS A 189 -4.40 7.70 6.47
CA HIS A 189 -3.04 8.01 6.90
C HIS A 189 -2.98 9.09 7.98
N TRP A 190 -3.79 10.15 7.85
CA TRP A 190 -3.77 11.31 8.75
C TRP A 190 -4.66 11.17 9.97
N SER A 191 -5.74 10.39 9.87
CA SER A 191 -6.80 10.38 10.88
C SER A 191 -7.42 9.02 11.15
N GLY A 192 -7.02 7.95 10.47
CA GLY A 192 -7.52 6.60 10.70
C GLY A 192 -8.93 6.32 10.18
N THR A 193 -9.57 7.26 9.49
CA THR A 193 -10.96 7.13 9.02
C THR A 193 -11.27 8.04 7.82
N ILE A 194 -12.39 7.76 7.15
CA ILE A 194 -13.02 8.61 6.14
C ILE A 194 -14.41 9.11 6.57
N ARG A 195 -14.73 9.00 7.87
CA ARG A 195 -16.06 9.31 8.44
C ARG A 195 -15.92 10.23 9.64
N GLU A 196 -16.90 11.12 9.82
CA GLU A 196 -16.99 11.97 11.00
C GLU A 196 -17.35 11.16 12.27
N GLN A 197 -18.23 10.18 12.14
CA GLN A 197 -18.52 9.19 13.20
C GLN A 197 -18.21 7.78 12.70
N GLN A 198 -17.65 6.93 13.57
CA GLN A 198 -17.24 5.55 13.24
C GLN A 198 -18.43 4.58 13.21
N ASN A 199 -19.40 4.89 12.36
CA ASN A 199 -20.56 4.04 12.06
C ASN A 199 -21.10 4.29 10.65
N GLY A 200 -21.99 3.41 10.21
CA GLY A 200 -22.64 3.45 8.90
C GLY A 200 -23.77 4.48 8.78
N LYS A 201 -24.06 5.27 9.82
CA LYS A 201 -25.02 6.40 9.73
C LYS A 201 -24.37 7.65 9.17
N ALA A 202 -23.09 7.87 9.48
CA ALA A 202 -22.28 8.92 8.89
C ALA A 202 -22.07 8.66 7.38
N LYS A 203 -21.83 9.71 6.58
CA LYS A 203 -21.40 9.54 5.18
C LYS A 203 -19.95 9.03 5.16
N ALA A 204 -19.68 8.04 4.29
CA ALA A 204 -18.32 7.64 3.97
C ALA A 204 -17.78 8.55 2.86
N ASN A 205 -16.66 9.22 3.10
CA ASN A 205 -16.04 10.11 2.12
C ASN A 205 -15.13 9.31 1.18
N VAL A 206 -15.72 8.53 0.28
CA VAL A 206 -15.03 7.60 -0.63
C VAL A 206 -14.62 8.22 -1.96
N TYR A 207 -14.80 9.52 -2.17
CA TYR A 207 -14.37 10.22 -3.38
C TYR A 207 -13.42 11.36 -3.04
N ASN A 208 -12.50 11.69 -3.95
CA ASN A 208 -11.48 12.71 -3.71
C ASN A 208 -12.11 14.08 -3.40
N GLU A 209 -13.21 14.40 -4.07
CA GLU A 209 -13.97 15.65 -3.91
C GLU A 209 -14.93 15.66 -2.71
N ASN A 210 -15.01 14.59 -1.91
CA ASN A 210 -15.91 14.57 -0.75
C ASN A 210 -15.43 15.46 0.39
N ILE A 211 -14.12 15.67 0.50
CA ILE A 211 -13.48 16.57 1.47
C ILE A 211 -12.61 17.55 0.68
N ASP A 212 -12.89 18.85 0.81
CA ASP A 212 -12.17 19.92 0.10
C ASP A 212 -12.17 21.25 0.90
N TYR A 213 -11.85 22.36 0.24
CA TYR A 213 -11.81 23.69 0.86
C TYR A 213 -13.17 24.32 1.17
N GLU A 214 -14.27 23.82 0.61
CA GLU A 214 -15.61 24.33 0.87
C GLU A 214 -15.97 24.08 2.34
N LYS A 215 -16.45 25.12 3.05
CA LYS A 215 -16.76 25.06 4.48
C LYS A 215 -17.70 23.90 4.88
N SER A 216 -18.60 23.50 3.98
CA SER A 216 -19.54 22.38 4.18
C SER A 216 -18.90 21.00 4.06
N LYS A 217 -17.77 20.89 3.35
CA LYS A 217 -17.06 19.63 3.06
C LYS A 217 -15.78 19.45 3.87
N GLN A 218 -15.31 20.47 4.58
CA GLN A 218 -14.13 20.35 5.44
C GLN A 218 -14.28 19.22 6.48
N ALA A 219 -13.17 18.53 6.75
CA ALA A 219 -13.10 17.54 7.82
C ALA A 219 -13.19 18.23 9.20
N LYS A 220 -14.00 17.62 10.07
CA LYS A 220 -14.31 18.14 11.42
C LYS A 220 -13.96 17.16 12.56
N TRP A 221 -13.57 15.93 12.21
CA TRP A 221 -13.08 14.95 13.18
C TRP A 221 -11.59 15.19 13.48
N LYS A 222 -11.11 14.58 14.56
CA LYS A 222 -9.73 14.76 15.05
C LYS A 222 -8.74 14.01 14.17
N SER A 223 -7.65 14.66 13.79
CA SER A 223 -6.49 14.07 13.10
C SER A 223 -5.37 13.68 14.08
N PHE A 224 -4.41 12.87 13.63
CA PHE A 224 -3.27 12.46 14.45
C PHE A 224 -2.36 13.64 14.87
N PRO A 225 -2.04 14.64 14.01
CA PRO A 225 -1.27 15.80 14.44
C PRO A 225 -1.92 16.60 15.58
N GLU A 226 -3.26 16.68 15.64
CA GLU A 226 -3.95 17.27 16.81
C GLU A 226 -3.69 16.49 18.09
N ILE A 227 -3.67 15.16 18.02
CA ILE A 227 -3.38 14.31 19.18
C ILE A 227 -1.93 14.51 19.64
N LEU A 228 -0.98 14.61 18.71
CA LEU A 228 0.41 14.92 19.03
C LEU A 228 0.56 16.30 19.69
N GLU A 229 -0.14 17.30 19.19
CA GLU A 229 -0.15 18.65 19.78
C GLU A 229 -0.69 18.63 21.22
N ASP A 230 -1.84 17.99 21.44
CA ASP A 230 -2.46 17.90 22.76
C ASP A 230 -1.55 17.19 23.79
N GLN A 231 -0.76 16.24 23.33
CA GLN A 231 0.20 15.49 24.16
C GLN A 231 1.58 16.14 24.24
N ASN A 232 1.78 17.34 23.69
CA ASN A 232 3.08 18.02 23.62
C ASN A 232 4.18 17.12 23.01
N VAL A 233 3.84 16.33 21.99
CA VAL A 233 4.81 15.59 21.18
C VAL A 233 5.25 16.50 20.05
N SER A 234 6.55 16.63 19.80
CA SER A 234 7.05 17.48 18.71
C SER A 234 6.71 16.85 17.36
N TRP A 235 6.10 17.62 16.46
CA TRP A 235 5.76 17.18 15.11
C TRP A 235 5.79 18.34 14.11
N LYS A 236 6.00 18.05 12.82
CA LYS A 236 5.85 19.00 11.69
C LYS A 236 5.51 18.29 10.39
N ILE A 237 4.90 19.01 9.45
CA ILE A 237 4.68 18.58 8.06
C ILE A 237 5.47 19.51 7.15
N TYR A 238 6.42 18.96 6.39
CA TYR A 238 7.29 19.68 5.48
C TYR A 238 6.84 19.51 4.03
N GLN A 239 6.81 20.62 3.31
CA GLN A 239 6.46 20.68 1.90
C GLN A 239 7.07 21.94 1.27
N ASN A 240 7.26 21.96 -0.05
CA ASN A 240 7.78 23.16 -0.69
C ASN A 240 6.77 24.32 -0.60
N GLU A 241 5.52 24.05 -0.96
CA GLU A 241 4.38 24.96 -0.81
C GLU A 241 3.07 24.15 -0.59
N ILE A 242 2.01 24.80 -0.09
CA ILE A 242 0.66 24.22 0.08
C ILE A 242 -0.17 24.34 -1.21
N SER A 243 -1.21 23.51 -1.35
CA SER A 243 -2.02 23.40 -2.56
C SER A 243 -3.04 24.53 -2.72
N LEU A 244 -3.38 25.24 -1.64
CA LEU A 244 -4.24 26.42 -1.68
C LEU A 244 -3.69 27.46 -2.69
N PRO A 245 -4.53 28.08 -3.56
CA PRO A 245 -4.05 28.85 -4.70
C PRO A 245 -3.34 30.16 -4.31
N LYS A 246 -2.07 30.29 -4.72
CA LYS A 246 -1.21 31.44 -4.37
C LYS A 246 -0.64 32.19 -5.57
N GLY A 247 -1.08 31.86 -6.78
CA GLY A 247 -0.66 32.52 -8.02
C GLY A 247 0.29 31.70 -8.88
N MET A 248 0.67 30.49 -8.44
CA MET A 248 1.25 29.48 -9.33
C MET A 248 0.18 28.90 -10.26
N SER A 249 0.60 28.32 -11.38
CA SER A 249 -0.27 27.52 -12.25
C SER A 249 0.53 26.53 -13.10
N GLY A 250 -0.09 25.43 -13.50
CA GLY A 250 0.44 24.49 -14.49
C GLY A 250 1.77 23.85 -14.05
N GLU A 251 2.79 23.90 -14.92
CA GLU A 251 4.11 23.28 -14.67
C GLU A 251 4.78 23.82 -13.38
N GLN A 252 4.50 25.07 -12.98
CA GLN A 252 5.01 25.61 -11.72
C GLN A 252 4.42 24.89 -10.51
N GLU A 253 3.11 24.62 -10.51
CA GLU A 253 2.45 23.89 -9.42
C GLU A 253 2.95 22.45 -9.35
N ALA A 254 3.07 21.77 -10.50
CA ALA A 254 3.54 20.39 -10.57
C ALA A 254 4.93 20.19 -9.96
N TRP A 255 5.83 21.18 -10.08
CA TRP A 255 7.18 21.13 -9.52
C TRP A 255 7.31 21.63 -8.08
N LEU A 256 6.47 22.56 -7.65
CA LEU A 256 6.71 23.37 -6.45
C LEU A 256 5.58 23.35 -5.42
N SER A 257 4.36 22.99 -5.82
CA SER A 257 3.21 22.98 -4.92
C SER A 257 2.90 21.57 -4.45
N ASN A 258 2.33 21.46 -3.25
CA ASN A 258 1.68 20.24 -2.81
C ASN A 258 0.61 19.81 -3.82
N PHE A 259 0.67 18.57 -4.29
CA PHE A 259 -0.25 17.99 -5.26
C PHE A 259 -1.57 17.53 -4.62
N THR A 260 -2.09 18.31 -3.65
CA THR A 260 -3.22 17.94 -2.77
C THR A 260 -2.99 16.69 -1.90
N ASP A 261 -1.73 16.28 -1.77
CA ASP A 261 -1.25 15.12 -1.01
C ASP A 261 -1.21 15.35 0.51
N ASN A 262 -1.55 16.55 0.95
CA ASN A 262 -1.74 16.93 2.35
C ASN A 262 -3.21 17.29 2.65
N PRO A 263 -4.10 16.31 2.88
CA PRO A 263 -5.48 16.56 3.29
C PRO A 263 -5.66 17.37 4.58
N ILE A 264 -4.61 17.58 5.39
CA ILE A 264 -4.67 18.46 6.57
C ILE A 264 -5.09 19.89 6.18
N GLU A 265 -4.84 20.30 4.93
CA GLU A 265 -5.38 21.55 4.37
C GLU A 265 -6.92 21.64 4.46
N TRP A 266 -7.64 20.52 4.48
CA TRP A 266 -9.10 20.47 4.56
C TRP A 266 -9.65 20.21 5.97
N PHE A 267 -8.79 20.07 6.98
CA PHE A 267 -9.22 19.98 8.37
C PHE A 267 -9.45 21.38 8.93
N SER A 268 -10.70 21.68 9.26
CA SER A 268 -11.15 23.03 9.65
C SER A 268 -10.32 23.67 10.77
N LYS A 269 -9.81 22.88 11.72
CA LYS A 269 -9.00 23.35 12.86
C LYS A 269 -7.60 23.86 12.49
N PHE A 270 -7.05 23.45 11.35
CA PHE A 270 -5.72 23.88 10.90
C PHE A 270 -5.73 25.22 10.20
N ASN A 271 -6.92 25.75 9.87
CA ASN A 271 -7.05 27.16 9.52
C ASN A 271 -6.18 27.55 8.29
N VAL A 272 -6.05 26.65 7.30
CA VAL A 272 -5.13 26.80 6.15
C VAL A 272 -5.27 28.13 5.41
N LYS A 273 -6.50 28.67 5.33
CA LYS A 273 -6.80 29.93 4.64
C LYS A 273 -6.14 31.16 5.30
N PHE A 274 -5.58 31.06 6.51
CA PHE A 274 -4.69 32.10 7.08
C PHE A 274 -3.30 32.16 6.44
N SER A 275 -3.01 31.26 5.50
CA SER A 275 -1.84 31.32 4.65
C SER A 275 -1.68 32.71 4.01
N LYS A 276 -0.53 33.36 4.29
CA LYS A 276 -0.23 34.73 3.83
C LYS A 276 -0.27 34.87 2.32
N GLY A 277 0.22 33.86 1.59
CA GLY A 277 0.25 33.87 0.12
C GLY A 277 -1.15 33.78 -0.47
N TYR A 278 -2.05 33.00 0.15
CA TYR A 278 -3.42 32.87 -0.32
C TYR A 278 -4.18 34.18 -0.14
N HIS A 279 -4.18 34.75 1.08
CA HIS A 279 -4.87 36.00 1.38
C HIS A 279 -4.48 37.14 0.42
N LYS A 280 -3.18 37.27 0.15
CA LYS A 280 -2.65 38.24 -0.83
C LYS A 280 -3.12 38.00 -2.26
N ASN A 281 -3.35 36.74 -2.63
CA ASN A 281 -3.72 36.36 -3.99
C ASN A 281 -5.24 36.41 -4.25
N ILE A 282 -6.08 36.46 -3.22
CA ILE A 282 -7.55 36.49 -3.37
C ILE A 282 -8.02 37.56 -4.39
N PRO A 283 -7.53 38.82 -4.38
CA PRO A 283 -7.95 39.82 -5.37
C PRO A 283 -7.70 39.40 -6.82
N ASN A 284 -6.60 38.68 -7.09
CA ASN A 284 -6.29 38.16 -8.42
C ASN A 284 -7.23 37.03 -8.81
N ILE A 285 -7.57 36.15 -7.87
CA ILE A 285 -8.53 35.06 -8.10
C ILE A 285 -9.91 35.66 -8.43
N ILE A 286 -10.37 36.66 -7.68
CA ILE A 286 -11.63 37.36 -7.97
C ILE A 286 -11.61 38.01 -9.37
N ALA A 287 -10.51 38.66 -9.73
CA ALA A 287 -10.36 39.28 -11.05
C ALA A 287 -10.44 38.23 -12.17
N TYR A 288 -9.78 37.08 -12.01
CA TYR A 288 -9.86 35.95 -12.93
C TYR A 288 -11.29 35.40 -13.06
N LEU A 289 -11.98 35.14 -11.93
CA LEU A 289 -13.35 34.61 -11.95
C LEU A 289 -14.33 35.57 -12.64
N LYS A 290 -14.15 36.88 -12.49
CA LYS A 290 -14.95 37.89 -13.24
C LYS A 290 -14.77 37.78 -14.74
N GLN A 291 -13.53 37.58 -15.21
CA GLN A 291 -13.27 37.33 -16.63
C GLN A 291 -13.88 36.01 -17.10
N GLU A 292 -13.86 34.96 -16.28
CA GLU A 292 -14.48 33.68 -16.62
C GLU A 292 -16.02 33.75 -16.70
N ILE A 293 -16.67 34.62 -15.91
CA ILE A 293 -18.10 34.90 -16.04
C ILE A 293 -18.43 35.47 -17.41
N GLU A 294 -17.62 36.41 -17.91
CA GLU A 294 -17.80 37.01 -19.23
C GLU A 294 -17.64 35.98 -20.35
N LYS A 295 -16.64 35.08 -20.23
CA LYS A 295 -16.38 34.01 -21.21
C LYS A 295 -17.41 32.88 -21.16
N ASN A 296 -17.91 32.55 -19.97
CA ASN A 296 -18.79 31.41 -19.72
C ASN A 296 -20.06 31.81 -18.97
N PRO A 297 -21.00 32.57 -19.59
CA PRO A 297 -22.20 33.06 -18.90
C PRO A 297 -23.07 31.97 -18.27
N LYS A 298 -23.01 30.73 -18.77
CA LYS A 298 -23.72 29.57 -18.22
C LYS A 298 -23.25 29.17 -16.81
N GLN A 299 -22.04 29.57 -16.40
CA GLN A 299 -21.49 29.29 -15.08
C GLN A 299 -21.58 30.50 -14.13
N LYS A 300 -22.23 31.59 -14.55
CA LYS A 300 -22.24 32.87 -13.84
C LYS A 300 -22.58 32.72 -12.36
N GLU A 301 -23.69 32.05 -12.04
CA GLU A 301 -24.15 31.88 -10.65
C GLU A 301 -23.11 31.16 -9.77
N ARG A 302 -22.51 30.08 -10.29
CA ARG A 302 -21.45 29.33 -9.60
C ARG A 302 -20.23 30.21 -9.33
N LEU A 303 -19.77 30.95 -10.34
CA LEU A 303 -18.58 31.79 -10.25
C LEU A 303 -18.82 33.02 -9.35
N GLU A 304 -20.02 33.61 -9.38
CA GLU A 304 -20.43 34.67 -8.45
C GLU A 304 -20.46 34.15 -7.00
N GLY A 305 -20.93 32.93 -6.78
CA GLY A 305 -20.85 32.25 -5.48
C GLY A 305 -19.41 32.11 -4.97
N MET A 306 -18.49 31.67 -5.83
CA MET A 306 -17.06 31.60 -5.50
C MET A 306 -16.45 32.97 -5.18
N ILE A 307 -16.83 34.02 -5.92
CA ILE A 307 -16.38 35.40 -5.63
C ILE A 307 -16.89 35.86 -4.26
N ALA A 308 -18.14 35.57 -3.92
CA ALA A 308 -18.72 35.93 -2.62
C ALA A 308 -17.97 35.24 -1.47
N GLU A 309 -17.63 33.96 -1.60
CA GLU A 309 -16.82 33.24 -0.61
C GLU A 309 -15.43 33.88 -0.47
N LEU A 310 -14.76 34.19 -1.58
CA LEU A 310 -13.45 34.85 -1.56
C LEU A 310 -13.49 36.24 -0.91
N GLN A 311 -14.58 36.99 -1.09
CA GLN A 311 -14.79 38.28 -0.41
C GLN A 311 -14.94 38.10 1.10
N GLU A 312 -15.64 37.05 1.55
CA GLU A 312 -15.73 36.69 2.96
C GLU A 312 -14.36 36.28 3.52
N ASP A 313 -13.60 35.51 2.75
CA ASP A 313 -12.27 35.03 3.12
C ASP A 313 -11.28 36.20 3.30
N LEU A 314 -11.35 37.24 2.46
CA LEU A 314 -10.54 38.47 2.61
C LEU A 314 -10.72 39.15 3.98
N VAL A 315 -11.94 39.13 4.51
CA VAL A 315 -12.27 39.73 5.82
C VAL A 315 -11.90 38.79 6.96
N THR A 316 -12.17 37.50 6.79
CA THR A 316 -12.03 36.47 7.83
C THR A 316 -10.56 36.14 8.09
N TYR A 317 -9.77 35.90 7.05
CA TYR A 317 -8.42 35.35 7.15
C TYR A 317 -7.29 36.40 7.11
N LYS A 318 -7.60 37.64 7.49
CA LYS A 318 -6.60 38.70 7.58
C LYS A 318 -5.60 38.45 8.74
N PRO A 319 -4.36 38.96 8.64
CA PRO A 319 -3.33 38.75 9.67
C PRO A 319 -3.73 39.14 11.10
N GLU A 320 -4.56 40.18 11.27
CA GLU A 320 -5.02 40.63 12.59
C GLU A 320 -5.95 39.61 13.25
N ASN A 321 -6.66 38.80 12.47
CA ASN A 321 -7.50 37.72 12.99
C ASN A 321 -6.68 36.48 13.32
N PHE A 322 -5.59 36.21 12.58
CA PHE A 322 -4.64 35.15 12.95
C PHE A 322 -4.04 35.40 14.34
N ALA A 323 -3.70 36.67 14.63
CA ALA A 323 -3.17 37.06 15.94
C ALA A 323 -4.13 36.76 17.11
N LYS A 324 -5.45 36.66 16.86
CA LYS A 324 -6.47 36.35 17.85
C LYS A 324 -6.68 34.85 18.08
N LEU A 325 -6.17 33.99 17.20
CA LEU A 325 -6.22 32.54 17.39
C LEU A 325 -5.51 32.15 18.69
N SER A 326 -5.99 31.07 19.31
CA SER A 326 -5.34 30.45 20.46
C SER A 326 -3.92 29.98 20.09
N SER A 327 -3.09 29.74 21.12
CA SER A 327 -1.74 29.23 20.89
C SER A 327 -1.76 27.85 20.21
N THR A 328 -2.72 27.00 20.57
CA THR A 328 -2.91 25.68 19.94
C THR A 328 -3.26 25.80 18.46
N GLU A 329 -4.22 26.66 18.09
CA GLU A 329 -4.60 26.86 16.68
C GLU A 329 -3.42 27.40 15.84
N LYS A 330 -2.65 28.34 16.40
CA LYS A 330 -1.43 28.84 15.75
C LYS A 330 -0.40 27.74 15.56
N ASN A 331 -0.15 26.93 16.58
CA ASN A 331 0.79 25.80 16.49
C ASN A 331 0.35 24.77 15.45
N LEU A 332 -0.93 24.38 15.43
CA LEU A 332 -1.48 23.46 14.43
C LEU A 332 -1.23 24.01 13.02
N HIS A 333 -1.58 25.28 12.78
CA HIS A 333 -1.38 25.94 11.49
C HIS A 333 0.10 25.98 11.08
N GLU A 334 0.97 26.50 11.94
CA GLU A 334 2.38 26.72 11.62
C GLU A 334 3.15 25.41 11.42
N LYS A 335 2.85 24.37 12.21
CA LYS A 335 3.50 23.06 12.10
C LYS A 335 2.97 22.24 10.92
N ALA A 336 1.68 22.35 10.59
CA ALA A 336 1.09 21.63 9.45
C ALA A 336 1.44 22.25 8.09
N PHE A 337 1.75 23.54 8.06
CA PHE A 337 2.07 24.27 6.83
C PHE A 337 3.48 24.84 6.88
N THR A 338 4.45 24.02 7.33
CA THR A 338 5.87 24.37 7.28
C THR A 338 6.35 24.31 5.83
N THR A 339 6.52 25.48 5.21
CA THR A 339 6.95 25.63 3.82
C THR A 339 8.40 26.08 3.69
N ASN A 340 8.93 26.07 2.47
CA ASN A 340 10.27 26.57 2.15
C ASN A 340 10.34 28.10 2.01
N SER A 341 9.39 28.85 2.58
CA SER A 341 9.31 30.32 2.45
C SER A 341 10.53 31.11 2.96
N ASN A 342 11.45 30.47 3.68
CA ASN A 342 12.74 31.03 4.08
C ASN A 342 13.82 30.94 2.98
N ASP A 343 13.56 30.21 1.89
CA ASP A 343 14.37 30.19 0.67
C ASP A 343 13.75 31.14 -0.35
N SER A 344 14.47 32.18 -0.74
CA SER A 344 13.97 33.19 -1.69
C SER A 344 13.59 32.62 -3.06
N GLY A 345 14.15 31.47 -3.44
CA GLY A 345 13.91 30.84 -4.74
C GLY A 345 12.85 29.74 -4.73
N TYR A 346 12.14 29.50 -3.62
CA TYR A 346 11.26 28.33 -3.47
C TYR A 346 10.03 28.29 -4.40
N TRP A 347 9.71 29.42 -5.04
CA TRP A 347 8.67 29.56 -6.07
C TRP A 347 9.21 29.62 -7.50
N ASP A 348 10.53 29.63 -7.67
CA ASP A 348 11.15 29.81 -8.97
C ASP A 348 11.47 28.47 -9.63
N LEU A 349 11.23 28.41 -10.93
CA LEU A 349 11.73 27.36 -11.81
C LEU A 349 12.98 27.83 -12.54
N GLU A 350 13.86 26.88 -12.86
CA GLU A 350 14.91 27.05 -13.84
C GLU A 350 14.55 26.27 -15.09
N ILE A 351 14.62 26.94 -16.25
CA ILE A 351 14.40 26.32 -17.56
C ILE A 351 15.75 26.21 -18.26
N GLY A 352 16.08 25.00 -18.69
CA GLY A 352 17.28 24.69 -19.45
C GLY A 352 17.03 23.63 -20.50
N GLN A 353 18.11 22.97 -20.90
CA GLN A 353 18.08 21.81 -21.77
C GLN A 353 18.77 20.64 -21.07
N ASP A 354 18.28 19.43 -21.34
CA ASP A 354 19.01 18.22 -21.00
C ASP A 354 20.17 18.00 -21.99
N GLU A 355 20.93 16.93 -21.80
CA GLU A 355 22.10 16.64 -22.64
C GLU A 355 21.78 16.27 -24.10
N ASN A 356 20.51 16.00 -24.41
CA ASN A 356 20.03 15.78 -25.78
C ASN A 356 19.49 17.07 -26.41
N GLY A 357 19.56 18.20 -25.69
CA GLY A 357 19.01 19.48 -26.13
C GLY A 357 17.50 19.63 -25.90
N GLU A 358 16.85 18.66 -25.23
CA GLU A 358 15.42 18.69 -24.94
C GLU A 358 15.12 19.65 -23.78
N ARG A 359 13.97 20.35 -23.83
CA ARG A 359 13.57 21.29 -22.77
C ARG A 359 13.47 20.57 -21.43
N LEU A 360 14.17 21.10 -20.43
CA LEU A 360 14.15 20.62 -19.06
C LEU A 360 13.74 21.76 -18.12
N VAL A 361 12.77 21.48 -17.26
CA VAL A 361 12.31 22.39 -16.21
C VAL A 361 12.54 21.73 -14.88
N VAL A 362 13.08 22.48 -13.93
CA VAL A 362 13.40 22.00 -12.58
C VAL A 362 13.15 23.12 -11.58
N PRO A 363 12.99 22.80 -10.29
CA PRO A 363 13.05 23.79 -9.22
C PRO A 363 14.41 24.52 -9.26
N LYS A 364 14.39 25.85 -9.19
CA LYS A 364 15.61 26.68 -9.13
C LYS A 364 16.33 26.55 -7.78
N SER A 365 15.63 26.07 -6.76
CA SER A 365 16.06 26.06 -5.38
C SER A 365 15.77 24.72 -4.69
N ASP A 366 16.07 24.61 -3.40
CA ASP A 366 15.93 23.34 -2.68
C ASP A 366 14.48 23.08 -2.24
N VAL A 367 13.80 22.14 -2.91
CA VAL A 367 12.42 21.73 -2.55
C VAL A 367 12.31 21.07 -1.17
N LEU A 368 13.43 20.76 -0.51
CA LEU A 368 13.52 20.25 0.86
C LEU A 368 14.17 21.25 1.84
N PHE A 369 14.27 22.53 1.47
CA PHE A 369 15.05 23.54 2.20
C PHE A 369 14.78 23.56 3.72
N GLN A 370 13.52 23.70 4.12
CA GLN A 370 13.17 23.85 5.53
C GLN A 370 13.38 22.54 6.32
N PHE A 371 13.15 21.39 5.69
CA PHE A 371 13.45 20.08 6.27
C PHE A 371 14.97 19.91 6.47
N ARG A 372 15.77 20.20 5.45
CA ARG A 372 17.23 20.16 5.51
C ARG A 372 17.76 21.06 6.63
N LYS A 373 17.28 22.29 6.69
CA LYS A 373 17.68 23.26 7.72
C LYS A 373 17.38 22.73 9.12
N ASP A 374 16.19 22.17 9.34
CA ASP A 374 15.83 21.62 10.65
C ASP A 374 16.70 20.40 11.03
N VAL A 375 17.10 19.57 10.06
CA VAL A 375 18.05 18.46 10.31
C VAL A 375 19.45 18.97 10.66
N GLU A 376 19.96 19.94 9.89
CA GLU A 376 21.28 20.52 10.08
C GLU A 376 21.40 21.29 11.41
N GLU A 377 20.33 21.99 11.81
CA GLU A 377 20.26 22.77 13.05
C GLU A 377 19.83 21.95 14.27
N LYS A 378 19.67 20.62 14.15
CA LYS A 378 19.21 19.73 15.24
C LYS A 378 17.83 20.10 15.81
N LYS A 379 16.92 20.50 14.92
CA LYS A 379 15.53 20.88 15.21
C LYS A 379 14.49 19.93 14.60
N LEU A 380 14.93 18.82 13.99
CA LEU A 380 14.01 17.81 13.46
C LEU A 380 13.13 17.27 14.60
N PRO A 381 11.79 17.28 14.47
CA PRO A 381 10.90 16.79 15.52
C PRO A 381 10.90 15.26 15.61
N LEU A 382 10.27 14.74 16.67
CA LEU A 382 10.01 13.30 16.83
C LEU A 382 9.23 12.70 15.65
N VAL A 383 8.21 13.41 15.14
CA VAL A 383 7.42 12.96 13.99
C VAL A 383 7.44 14.00 12.87
N SER A 384 7.92 13.62 11.69
CA SER A 384 8.00 14.49 10.52
C SER A 384 7.29 13.84 9.35
N TRP A 385 6.35 14.55 8.73
CA TRP A 385 5.79 14.15 7.43
C TRP A 385 6.42 14.97 6.31
N LEU A 386 6.70 14.32 5.20
CA LEU A 386 7.16 14.94 3.96
C LEU A 386 6.05 14.82 2.92
N VAL A 387 5.74 15.92 2.26
CA VAL A 387 4.76 15.96 1.17
C VAL A 387 5.45 16.49 -0.08
N ALA A 388 5.49 15.64 -1.11
CA ALA A 388 6.17 15.92 -2.36
C ALA A 388 5.27 16.72 -3.31
N PRO A 389 5.84 17.60 -4.16
CA PRO A 389 5.15 18.07 -5.36
C PRO A 389 4.88 16.92 -6.34
N GLU A 390 3.93 17.12 -7.27
CA GLU A 390 3.52 16.09 -8.27
C GLU A 390 4.72 15.45 -8.96
N HIS A 391 5.69 16.27 -9.38
CA HIS A 391 6.82 15.74 -10.12
C HIS A 391 7.70 14.80 -9.32
N PHE A 392 7.68 14.92 -7.99
CA PHE A 392 8.45 14.12 -7.05
C PHE A 392 7.61 13.04 -6.33
N SER A 393 6.31 12.96 -6.59
CA SER A 393 5.42 12.05 -5.88
C SER A 393 5.37 10.65 -6.46
N ASP A 394 5.98 10.39 -7.62
CA ASP A 394 5.81 9.17 -8.43
C ASP A 394 4.42 8.98 -9.05
N HIS A 395 3.52 9.97 -8.96
CA HIS A 395 2.21 9.95 -9.62
C HIS A 395 2.37 9.60 -11.12
N PRO A 396 1.57 8.70 -11.71
CA PRO A 396 1.68 8.29 -13.13
C PRO A 396 1.47 9.39 -14.18
N GLY A 397 0.87 10.53 -13.81
CA GLY A 397 0.89 11.76 -14.61
C GLY A 397 2.28 12.38 -14.74
N SER A 398 3.19 12.02 -13.84
CA SER A 398 4.56 12.49 -13.75
C SER A 398 5.56 11.35 -14.03
N PRO A 399 6.76 11.69 -14.55
CA PRO A 399 7.86 10.74 -14.57
C PRO A 399 8.39 10.39 -13.17
N TRP A 400 9.12 9.28 -13.07
CA TRP A 400 9.70 8.70 -11.84
C TRP A 400 10.82 9.55 -11.17
N TYR A 401 10.60 10.84 -10.91
CA TYR A 401 11.53 11.65 -10.12
C TYR A 401 11.37 11.47 -8.60
N GLY A 402 10.42 10.67 -8.10
CA GLY A 402 10.35 10.39 -6.66
C GLY A 402 11.56 9.64 -6.12
N ALA A 403 12.25 8.88 -6.97
CA ALA A 403 13.55 8.28 -6.63
C ALA A 403 14.57 9.37 -6.21
N TRP A 404 14.51 10.53 -6.87
CA TRP A 404 15.35 11.69 -6.53
C TRP A 404 14.98 12.26 -5.18
N TYR A 405 13.70 12.43 -4.93
CA TYR A 405 13.20 12.96 -3.67
C TYR A 405 13.58 12.06 -2.48
N ILE A 406 13.35 10.75 -2.59
CA ILE A 406 13.72 9.76 -1.56
C ILE A 406 15.22 9.73 -1.33
N SER A 407 16.01 9.72 -2.41
CA SER A 407 17.47 9.77 -2.36
C SER A 407 17.98 11.02 -1.64
N GLU A 408 17.37 12.18 -1.91
CA GLU A 408 17.79 13.43 -1.28
C GLU A 408 17.39 13.48 0.20
N VAL A 409 16.23 12.95 0.58
CA VAL A 409 15.85 12.76 1.99
C VAL A 409 16.86 11.88 2.72
N LEU A 410 17.28 10.75 2.11
CA LEU A 410 18.34 9.91 2.67
C LEU A 410 19.66 10.69 2.80
N ASN A 411 20.05 11.50 1.80
CA ASN A 411 21.26 12.31 1.87
C ASN A 411 21.22 13.33 3.02
N ILE A 412 20.07 13.99 3.23
CA ILE A 412 19.84 14.93 4.32
C ILE A 412 19.98 14.22 5.67
N LEU A 413 19.24 13.12 5.85
CA LEU A 413 19.19 12.39 7.11
C LEU A 413 20.53 11.72 7.48
N THR A 414 21.30 11.31 6.48
CA THR A 414 22.63 10.70 6.65
C THR A 414 23.76 11.71 6.64
N LYS A 415 23.50 13.01 6.41
CA LYS A 415 24.54 14.06 6.41
C LYS A 415 25.31 14.07 7.73
N ASP A 416 24.59 13.98 8.84
CA ASP A 416 25.16 13.66 10.14
C ASP A 416 24.84 12.21 10.53
N PRO A 417 25.85 11.33 10.68
CA PRO A 417 25.65 9.97 11.17
C PRO A 417 24.88 9.87 12.49
N GLU A 418 25.03 10.83 13.41
CA GLU A 418 24.33 10.79 14.69
C GLU A 418 22.81 11.01 14.56
N THR A 419 22.38 11.76 13.53
CA THR A 419 20.95 11.86 13.19
C THR A 419 20.45 10.51 12.66
N TRP A 420 21.07 9.95 11.62
CA TRP A 420 20.59 8.70 11.00
C TRP A 420 20.57 7.52 11.96
N LYS A 421 21.54 7.42 12.89
CA LYS A 421 21.57 6.41 13.95
C LYS A 421 20.29 6.33 14.79
N LYS A 422 19.51 7.42 14.81
CA LYS A 422 18.31 7.59 15.61
C LYS A 422 17.07 7.89 14.74
N THR A 423 17.11 7.54 13.46
CA THR A 423 16.02 7.83 12.53
C THR A 423 15.36 6.55 11.99
N ILE A 424 14.04 6.58 11.92
CA ILE A 424 13.20 5.66 11.16
C ILE A 424 12.62 6.43 10.00
N PHE A 425 12.90 6.03 8.76
CA PHE A 425 12.32 6.62 7.56
C PHE A 425 11.32 5.64 6.93
N ILE A 426 10.04 5.99 6.96
CA ILE A 426 8.93 5.21 6.40
C ILE A 426 8.57 5.80 5.04
N ILE A 427 8.61 4.96 4.01
CA ILE A 427 8.21 5.30 2.64
C ILE A 427 7.04 4.38 2.29
N ASN A 428 5.88 4.94 1.98
CA ASN A 428 4.71 4.19 1.53
C ASN A 428 4.01 4.91 0.37
N TYR A 429 2.95 4.30 -0.16
CA TYR A 429 2.14 4.84 -1.24
C TYR A 429 0.67 4.92 -0.81
N ASP A 430 -0.07 5.84 -1.41
CA ASP A 430 -1.47 6.11 -1.08
C ASP A 430 -2.43 5.09 -1.70
N GLU A 431 -2.35 4.80 -2.99
CA GLU A 431 -3.19 3.85 -3.73
C GLU A 431 -2.50 3.31 -4.99
N ASN A 432 -3.22 2.60 -5.86
CA ASN A 432 -2.65 1.78 -6.93
C ASN A 432 -2.73 2.38 -8.34
N ASP A 433 -3.33 3.56 -8.53
CA ASP A 433 -3.73 4.25 -9.76
C ASP A 433 -4.75 3.49 -10.64
N GLY A 434 -4.72 2.18 -10.60
CA GLY A 434 -5.37 1.31 -11.57
C GLY A 434 -4.43 0.27 -12.14
N TYR A 435 -3.17 0.24 -11.72
CA TYR A 435 -2.29 -0.87 -11.97
C TYR A 435 -2.68 -2.09 -11.13
N PHE A 436 -2.60 -3.25 -11.76
CA PHE A 436 -3.02 -4.53 -11.24
C PHE A 436 -2.18 -4.95 -10.03
N ASP A 437 -2.82 -5.65 -9.09
CA ASP A 437 -2.16 -6.46 -8.08
C ASP A 437 -2.88 -7.82 -7.99
N HIS A 438 -2.14 -8.90 -7.80
CA HIS A 438 -2.71 -10.25 -7.82
C HIS A 438 -3.27 -10.72 -6.47
N VAL A 439 -2.89 -10.06 -5.37
CA VAL A 439 -3.32 -10.47 -4.03
C VAL A 439 -4.68 -9.88 -3.76
N LEU A 440 -5.65 -10.77 -3.50
CA LEU A 440 -6.99 -10.37 -3.07
C LEU A 440 -6.90 -9.50 -1.80
N PRO A 441 -7.54 -8.34 -1.78
CA PRO A 441 -7.59 -7.52 -0.58
C PRO A 441 -8.39 -8.24 0.52
N PHE A 442 -7.88 -8.22 1.75
CA PHE A 442 -8.64 -8.68 2.90
C PHE A 442 -9.75 -7.69 3.21
N ALA A 443 -10.97 -8.19 3.40
CA ALA A 443 -12.13 -7.35 3.66
C ALA A 443 -12.69 -7.62 5.07
N PRO A 444 -13.43 -6.67 5.64
CA PRO A 444 -14.24 -6.92 6.82
C PRO A 444 -15.24 -8.05 6.56
N PRO A 445 -15.76 -8.71 7.61
CA PRO A 445 -16.66 -9.87 7.44
C PRO A 445 -18.06 -9.52 6.89
N MET A 446 -18.40 -10.04 5.70
CA MET A 446 -19.58 -9.65 4.92
C MET A 446 -20.91 -10.36 5.27
N ASN A 447 -21.00 -11.14 6.36
CA ASN A 447 -22.15 -12.03 6.62
C ASN A 447 -23.09 -11.56 7.76
N PRO A 448 -24.40 -11.37 7.51
CA PRO A 448 -25.40 -10.96 8.52
C PRO A 448 -25.74 -12.03 9.58
N SER A 449 -25.31 -13.29 9.39
CA SER A 449 -25.46 -14.38 10.37
C SER A 449 -24.37 -14.38 11.45
N GLN A 450 -23.40 -13.47 11.36
CA GLN A 450 -22.39 -13.27 12.38
C GLN A 450 -22.87 -12.19 13.35
N PRO A 451 -22.69 -12.37 14.68
CA PRO A 451 -23.08 -11.34 15.63
C PRO A 451 -22.38 -10.03 15.28
N VAL A 452 -23.20 -8.99 15.11
CA VAL A 452 -22.87 -7.63 14.65
C VAL A 452 -21.68 -7.00 15.39
N ASP A 453 -21.36 -7.50 16.59
CA ASP A 453 -20.32 -6.99 17.48
C ASP A 453 -18.87 -7.46 17.19
N MET A 454 -18.62 -8.20 16.10
CA MET A 454 -17.25 -8.58 15.71
C MET A 454 -16.74 -7.90 14.43
N ASN A 455 -17.57 -7.14 13.71
CA ASN A 455 -17.37 -6.87 12.28
C ASN A 455 -17.23 -5.38 11.90
N GLY A 456 -16.78 -4.54 12.83
CA GLY A 456 -16.74 -3.09 12.66
C GLY A 456 -18.09 -2.50 13.06
N LYS A 457 -18.14 -1.95 14.27
CA LYS A 457 -19.33 -1.39 14.90
C LYS A 457 -20.18 -0.59 13.91
N GLU A 458 -21.48 -0.91 13.87
CA GLU A 458 -22.50 -0.14 13.15
C GLU A 458 -22.24 0.11 11.63
N GLY A 459 -21.35 -0.65 10.97
CA GLY A 459 -21.14 -0.59 9.51
C GLY A 459 -20.12 0.45 9.02
N ALA A 460 -19.12 0.81 9.84
CA ALA A 460 -18.09 1.79 9.47
C ALA A 460 -17.21 1.37 8.27
N GLU A 461 -16.93 0.08 8.12
CA GLU A 461 -16.01 -0.47 7.11
C GLU A 461 -16.70 -0.87 5.78
N TYR A 462 -17.92 -0.38 5.53
CA TYR A 462 -18.67 -0.63 4.30
C TYR A 462 -19.43 0.60 3.82
N VAL A 463 -19.73 0.62 2.53
CA VAL A 463 -20.79 1.42 1.91
C VAL A 463 -21.89 0.47 1.44
N ASN A 464 -23.10 0.65 1.97
CA ASN A 464 -24.26 -0.19 1.66
C ASN A 464 -25.50 0.69 1.45
N LYS A 465 -26.37 0.36 0.50
CA LYS A 465 -27.58 1.14 0.19
C LYS A 465 -28.56 1.24 1.36
N ASN A 466 -28.51 0.31 2.30
CA ASN A 466 -29.35 0.32 3.51
C ASN A 466 -28.83 1.28 4.58
N GLN A 467 -27.67 1.90 4.39
CA GLN A 467 -27.16 2.93 5.30
C GLN A 467 -28.03 4.20 5.22
N GLU A 468 -28.34 4.79 6.37
CA GLU A 468 -29.31 5.88 6.50
C GLU A 468 -29.01 7.05 5.55
N TYR A 469 -27.75 7.52 5.52
CA TYR A 469 -27.33 8.65 4.68
C TYR A 469 -27.55 8.42 3.18
N MET A 470 -27.59 7.17 2.70
CA MET A 470 -27.83 6.86 1.28
C MET A 470 -29.23 7.26 0.83
N SER A 471 -30.18 7.33 1.77
CA SER A 471 -31.57 7.72 1.55
C SER A 471 -31.87 9.16 1.98
N THR A 472 -31.16 9.68 2.97
CA THR A 472 -31.43 11.02 3.54
C THR A 472 -30.63 12.14 2.87
N GLN A 473 -29.50 11.83 2.23
CA GLN A 473 -28.65 12.83 1.56
C GLN A 473 -28.84 12.81 0.04
N GLN A 474 -28.65 13.98 -0.59
CA GLN A 474 -28.60 14.09 -2.04
C GLN A 474 -27.24 13.62 -2.56
N LEU A 475 -27.19 12.39 -3.06
CA LEU A 475 -26.00 11.76 -3.63
C LEU A 475 -26.12 11.61 -5.15
N LYS A 476 -25.00 11.78 -5.85
CA LYS A 476 -24.87 11.47 -7.29
C LYS A 476 -24.89 9.97 -7.52
N ASP A 477 -25.16 9.52 -8.74
CA ASP A 477 -25.28 8.09 -9.06
C ASP A 477 -24.00 7.29 -8.75
N HIS A 478 -22.83 7.85 -9.05
CA HIS A 478 -21.55 7.21 -8.73
C HIS A 478 -21.30 7.14 -7.21
N GLU A 479 -21.85 8.05 -6.41
CA GLU A 479 -21.75 8.00 -4.94
C GLU A 479 -22.64 6.90 -4.33
N ARG A 480 -23.47 6.22 -5.12
CA ARG A 480 -24.38 5.14 -4.67
C ARG A 480 -23.82 3.74 -4.87
N ILE A 481 -22.54 3.62 -5.22
CA ILE A 481 -21.85 2.34 -5.40
C ILE A 481 -21.57 1.69 -4.04
N GLU A 482 -21.99 0.43 -3.89
CA GLU A 482 -21.78 -0.35 -2.67
C GLU A 482 -20.42 -1.06 -2.70
N GLY A 483 -19.85 -1.27 -1.52
CA GLY A 483 -18.51 -1.83 -1.41
C GLY A 483 -17.98 -1.97 0.01
N THR A 484 -16.93 -2.78 0.14
CA THR A 484 -16.05 -2.79 1.30
C THR A 484 -15.19 -1.55 1.28
N VAL A 485 -15.05 -0.86 2.41
CA VAL A 485 -14.11 0.26 2.52
C VAL A 485 -12.68 -0.29 2.46
N GLY A 486 -12.24 -1.00 3.49
CA GLY A 486 -10.90 -1.60 3.51
C GLY A 486 -10.87 -3.11 3.52
N LEU A 487 -9.71 -3.74 3.34
CA LEU A 487 -8.50 -3.12 2.82
C LEU A 487 -8.61 -2.93 1.29
N GLY A 488 -7.78 -2.05 0.74
CA GLY A 488 -7.63 -1.84 -0.69
C GLY A 488 -6.55 -2.74 -1.30
N TYR A 489 -6.12 -2.45 -2.53
CA TYR A 489 -5.07 -3.23 -3.19
C TYR A 489 -3.69 -3.00 -2.56
N ARG A 490 -2.76 -3.95 -2.74
CA ARG A 490 -1.40 -3.76 -2.21
C ARG A 490 -0.71 -2.58 -2.87
N VAL A 491 -0.01 -1.81 -2.05
CA VAL A 491 0.81 -0.66 -2.46
C VAL A 491 2.19 -0.78 -1.81
N PRO A 492 3.26 -0.23 -2.40
CA PRO A 492 4.59 -0.37 -1.85
C PRO A 492 4.75 0.25 -0.45
N MET A 493 5.55 -0.40 0.38
CA MET A 493 6.08 0.18 1.61
C MET A 493 7.48 -0.35 1.92
N ILE A 494 8.38 0.55 2.29
CA ILE A 494 9.73 0.26 2.77
C ILE A 494 9.99 1.07 4.04
N ILE A 495 10.60 0.46 5.05
CA ILE A 495 11.15 1.18 6.20
C ILE A 495 12.67 1.17 6.08
N ALA A 496 13.27 2.34 5.84
CA ALA A 496 14.71 2.53 5.83
C ALA A 496 15.18 3.07 7.19
N SER A 497 16.01 2.29 7.88
CA SER A 497 16.51 2.61 9.21
C SER A 497 17.72 1.73 9.53
N PRO A 498 18.62 2.15 10.44
CA PRO A 498 19.65 1.27 10.97
C PRO A 498 19.11 -0.07 11.51
N TRP A 499 17.87 -0.10 12.01
CA TRP A 499 17.22 -1.29 12.56
C TRP A 499 16.42 -2.12 11.55
N THR A 500 16.37 -1.73 10.28
CA THR A 500 15.66 -2.48 9.23
C THR A 500 16.58 -2.93 8.10
N LYS A 501 17.90 -2.85 8.29
CA LYS A 501 18.89 -3.33 7.33
C LYS A 501 18.79 -4.85 7.14
N GLY A 502 19.24 -5.32 5.97
CA GLY A 502 19.38 -6.74 5.65
C GLY A 502 18.51 -7.23 4.49
N GLY A 503 17.73 -6.35 3.85
CA GLY A 503 16.92 -6.70 2.68
C GLY A 503 15.77 -7.66 2.99
N PHE A 504 15.13 -7.47 4.15
CA PHE A 504 14.07 -8.35 4.64
C PHE A 504 12.75 -8.13 3.91
N VAL A 505 11.95 -9.20 3.83
CA VAL A 505 10.53 -9.12 3.46
C VAL A 505 9.67 -9.30 4.71
N ASN A 506 8.78 -8.35 4.92
CA ASN A 506 7.73 -8.41 5.92
C ASN A 506 6.37 -8.72 5.27
N SER A 507 5.71 -9.74 5.80
CA SER A 507 4.44 -10.26 5.26
C SER A 507 3.30 -10.18 6.30
N GLU A 508 3.43 -9.30 7.30
CA GLU A 508 2.33 -8.93 8.19
C GLU A 508 1.33 -8.06 7.42
N VAL A 509 0.03 -8.37 7.54
CA VAL A 509 -1.01 -7.56 6.91
C VAL A 509 -1.01 -6.17 7.55
N SER A 510 -0.85 -5.15 6.74
CA SER A 510 -0.74 -3.76 7.18
C SER A 510 -1.43 -2.82 6.18
N ASP A 511 -1.77 -1.61 6.61
CA ASP A 511 -2.36 -0.54 5.80
C ASP A 511 -1.89 0.85 6.28
N HIS A 512 -2.44 1.95 5.76
CA HIS A 512 -2.03 3.29 6.18
C HIS A 512 -2.24 3.57 7.67
N THR A 513 -3.24 2.94 8.30
CA THR A 513 -3.47 3.08 9.74
C THR A 513 -2.39 2.41 10.58
N SER A 514 -1.64 1.46 9.99
CA SER A 514 -0.50 0.80 10.64
C SER A 514 0.61 1.80 11.00
N VAL A 515 0.76 2.89 10.24
CA VAL A 515 1.68 4.00 10.58
C VAL A 515 1.24 4.70 11.87
N LEU A 516 -0.07 4.93 12.04
CA LEU A 516 -0.61 5.55 13.25
C LEU A 516 -0.45 4.60 14.45
N GLN A 517 -0.81 3.32 14.29
CA GLN A 517 -0.64 2.30 15.34
C GLN A 517 0.84 2.13 15.75
N PHE A 518 1.77 2.21 14.80
CA PHE A 518 3.21 2.26 15.09
C PHE A 518 3.56 3.45 15.97
N LEU A 519 3.14 4.66 15.59
CA LEU A 519 3.41 5.88 16.34
C LEU A 519 2.79 5.83 17.75
N GLU A 520 1.56 5.32 17.89
CA GLU A 520 0.92 5.07 19.18
C GLU A 520 1.80 4.22 20.09
N LYS A 521 2.21 3.03 19.61
CA LYS A 521 3.04 2.10 20.36
C LYS A 521 4.43 2.66 20.65
N PHE A 522 5.05 3.30 19.68
CA PHE A 522 6.37 3.91 19.79
C PHE A 522 6.38 5.04 20.83
N ILE A 523 5.48 6.01 20.70
CA ILE A 523 5.40 7.17 21.60
C ILE A 523 4.98 6.74 23.01
N LYS A 524 4.03 5.80 23.14
CA LYS A 524 3.63 5.27 24.45
C LYS A 524 4.81 4.58 25.14
N LYS A 525 5.59 3.78 24.41
CA LYS A 525 6.75 3.10 24.98
C LYS A 525 7.89 4.06 25.32
N LYS A 526 8.19 5.02 24.45
CA LYS A 526 9.33 5.95 24.60
C LYS A 526 9.06 7.07 25.62
N HIS A 527 7.84 7.62 25.62
CA HIS A 527 7.51 8.82 26.39
C HIS A 527 6.38 8.64 27.41
N ASN A 528 5.76 7.46 27.49
CA ASN A 528 4.57 7.18 28.32
C ASN A 528 3.39 8.14 28.04
N LYS A 529 3.32 8.69 26.82
CA LYS A 529 2.22 9.56 26.39
C LYS A 529 1.16 8.73 25.67
N ASP A 530 -0.10 9.04 25.93
CA ASP A 530 -1.22 8.39 25.26
C ASP A 530 -1.62 9.22 24.04
N VAL A 531 -1.25 8.71 22.86
CA VAL A 531 -1.57 9.34 21.56
C VAL A 531 -2.52 8.45 20.75
N THR A 532 -3.29 7.57 21.40
CA THR A 532 -4.25 6.70 20.72
C THR A 532 -5.31 7.51 19.97
N ILE A 533 -5.55 7.15 18.72
CA ILE A 533 -6.59 7.72 17.87
C ILE A 533 -7.83 6.83 17.83
N ASP A 534 -8.95 7.35 18.33
CA ASP A 534 -10.22 6.59 18.45
C ASP A 534 -10.93 6.34 17.10
N ASN A 535 -10.42 6.95 16.02
CA ASN A 535 -11.05 6.86 14.71
C ASN A 535 -10.78 5.52 13.99
N ILE A 536 -9.70 4.81 14.33
CA ILE A 536 -9.41 3.51 13.70
C ILE A 536 -10.41 2.50 14.25
N SER A 537 -11.17 1.86 13.36
CA SER A 537 -12.17 0.86 13.73
C SER A 537 -11.55 -0.34 14.46
N ASP A 538 -12.32 -0.98 15.34
CA ASP A 538 -11.86 -2.16 16.09
C ASP A 538 -11.40 -3.30 15.17
N TRP A 539 -12.10 -3.49 14.04
CA TRP A 539 -11.72 -4.49 13.04
C TRP A 539 -10.36 -4.18 12.44
N ARG A 540 -10.16 -2.93 11.98
CA ARG A 540 -8.92 -2.52 11.32
C ARG A 540 -7.74 -2.55 12.28
N ARG A 541 -7.92 -2.08 13.52
CA ARG A 541 -6.90 -2.16 14.57
C ARG A 541 -6.50 -3.59 14.88
N ALA A 542 -7.42 -4.55 14.80
CA ALA A 542 -7.12 -5.95 15.06
C ALA A 542 -6.38 -6.64 13.90
N ILE A 543 -6.73 -6.31 12.66
CA ILE A 543 -6.26 -7.00 11.46
C ILE A 543 -4.99 -6.39 10.87
N SER A 544 -4.84 -5.06 10.93
CA SER A 544 -3.67 -4.34 10.43
C SER A 544 -2.60 -4.24 11.52
N GLY A 545 -1.37 -4.67 11.21
CA GLY A 545 -0.22 -4.64 12.12
C GLY A 545 0.21 -3.25 12.55
N ASP A 546 1.13 -3.17 13.51
CA ASP A 546 1.67 -1.92 14.06
C ASP A 546 3.09 -1.60 13.55
N LEU A 547 3.49 -2.24 12.45
CA LEU A 547 4.80 -2.16 11.79
C LEU A 547 6.00 -2.61 12.64
N THR A 548 5.82 -3.00 13.91
CA THR A 548 6.95 -3.33 14.77
C THR A 548 7.68 -4.63 14.39
N SER A 549 7.02 -5.52 13.65
CA SER A 549 7.62 -6.77 13.16
C SER A 549 8.72 -6.54 12.10
N ALA A 550 8.80 -5.35 11.50
CA ALA A 550 9.79 -5.03 10.48
C ALA A 550 11.19 -4.72 11.03
N PHE A 551 11.30 -4.44 12.33
CA PHE A 551 12.57 -4.09 12.97
C PHE A 551 13.36 -5.34 13.37
N ASN A 552 14.60 -5.37 12.94
CA ASN A 552 15.57 -6.43 13.17
C ASN A 552 16.44 -6.10 14.40
N SER A 553 17.23 -7.08 14.87
CA SER A 553 18.27 -6.81 15.86
C SER A 553 19.34 -5.87 15.29
N SER A 554 19.94 -5.02 16.14
CA SER A 554 21.02 -4.09 15.74
C SER A 554 22.29 -4.77 15.19
N ASN A 555 22.43 -6.09 15.29
CA ASN A 555 23.58 -6.85 14.79
C ASN A 555 23.40 -7.40 13.36
N VAL A 556 22.28 -7.12 12.68
CA VAL A 556 22.07 -7.57 11.30
C VAL A 556 23.04 -6.86 10.37
N LYS A 557 23.84 -7.64 9.64
CA LYS A 557 24.80 -7.12 8.67
C LYS A 557 24.08 -6.53 7.46
N ALA A 558 24.69 -5.51 6.87
CA ALA A 558 24.28 -5.03 5.56
C ALA A 558 24.31 -6.19 4.53
N PRO A 559 23.29 -6.29 3.67
CA PRO A 559 23.22 -7.34 2.66
C PRO A 559 24.30 -7.14 1.59
N GLN A 560 24.76 -8.24 0.99
CA GLN A 560 25.51 -8.15 -0.25
C GLN A 560 24.54 -7.81 -1.36
N MET A 561 24.82 -6.71 -2.05
CA MET A 561 23.92 -6.18 -3.07
C MET A 561 24.45 -6.53 -4.46
N ASP A 562 23.55 -6.99 -5.33
CA ASP A 562 23.87 -7.28 -6.72
C ASP A 562 23.99 -5.96 -7.50
N TYR A 563 25.02 -5.89 -8.33
CA TYR A 563 25.24 -4.74 -9.19
C TYR A 563 24.51 -4.94 -10.53
N LEU A 564 23.77 -3.94 -10.96
CA LEU A 564 23.34 -3.85 -12.36
C LEU A 564 24.55 -3.47 -13.21
N ASN A 565 24.93 -4.34 -14.13
CA ASN A 565 25.95 -4.05 -15.14
C ASN A 565 25.28 -3.51 -16.40
N GLN A 566 25.20 -2.20 -16.58
CA GLN A 566 24.58 -1.64 -17.79
C GLN A 566 25.34 -0.41 -18.30
N LYS A 567 25.81 -0.52 -19.55
CA LYS A 567 26.58 0.53 -20.24
C LYS A 567 25.69 1.56 -20.97
N ASP A 568 24.41 1.24 -21.17
CA ASP A 568 23.52 1.93 -22.10
C ASP A 568 22.18 2.32 -21.46
N TYR A 569 22.20 3.04 -20.34
CA TYR A 569 20.97 3.62 -19.80
C TYR A 569 20.59 4.89 -20.59
N ALA A 570 19.30 5.12 -20.79
CA ALA A 570 18.82 6.42 -21.25
C ALA A 570 19.15 7.45 -20.19
N LYS A 571 20.06 8.38 -20.51
CA LYS A 571 20.65 9.24 -19.49
C LYS A 571 19.66 10.20 -18.80
N THR A 572 18.45 10.40 -19.35
CA THR A 572 17.34 11.15 -18.73
C THR A 572 15.97 10.47 -18.97
N ILE A 573 15.04 10.53 -18.00
CA ILE A 573 13.64 10.06 -18.19
C ILE A 573 12.95 10.86 -19.31
N ASN A 574 13.35 12.11 -19.52
CA ASN A 574 12.81 12.97 -20.57
C ASN A 574 13.01 12.41 -21.98
N ALA A 575 14.11 11.68 -22.22
CA ALA A 575 14.36 11.03 -23.49
C ALA A 575 13.28 9.97 -23.85
N ALA A 576 12.57 9.42 -22.86
CA ALA A 576 11.49 8.47 -23.07
C ALA A 576 10.23 9.11 -23.65
N LYS A 577 10.02 10.43 -23.50
CA LYS A 577 8.78 11.12 -23.90
C LYS A 577 8.47 10.97 -25.39
N ASN A 578 9.50 10.95 -26.23
CA ASN A 578 9.41 10.86 -27.68
C ASN A 578 9.48 9.41 -28.21
N LYS A 579 9.50 8.42 -27.32
CA LYS A 579 9.53 6.98 -27.68
C LYS A 579 8.14 6.46 -28.07
N PRO A 580 8.05 5.31 -28.77
CA PRO A 580 6.77 4.67 -29.04
C PRO A 580 6.05 4.26 -27.74
N VAL A 581 4.75 4.00 -27.84
CA VAL A 581 4.01 3.37 -26.73
C VAL A 581 4.41 1.92 -26.53
N PRO A 582 4.21 1.36 -25.33
CA PRO A 582 4.40 -0.05 -25.07
C PRO A 582 3.56 -0.91 -26.01
N ASN A 583 4.20 -1.91 -26.63
CA ASN A 583 3.53 -2.90 -27.45
C ASN A 583 3.20 -4.13 -26.59
N LEU A 584 2.12 -4.03 -25.79
CA LEU A 584 1.69 -5.12 -24.91
C LEU A 584 0.86 -6.14 -25.69
N LYS A 585 1.18 -7.43 -25.55
CA LYS A 585 0.54 -8.50 -26.32
C LYS A 585 -0.85 -8.86 -25.78
N TRP A 586 -1.80 -9.00 -26.68
CA TRP A 586 -3.07 -9.71 -26.45
C TRP A 586 -2.93 -11.19 -26.84
N TYR A 587 -3.53 -12.07 -26.06
CA TYR A 587 -3.47 -13.51 -26.21
C TYR A 587 -4.87 -14.08 -26.48
N SER A 588 -4.93 -15.10 -27.33
CA SER A 588 -6.04 -16.04 -27.33
C SER A 588 -5.93 -17.01 -26.15
N GLU A 589 -7.04 -17.65 -25.79
CA GLU A 589 -7.08 -18.59 -24.67
C GLU A 589 -6.08 -19.74 -24.78
N ASN A 590 -5.89 -20.27 -25.99
CA ASN A 590 -4.96 -21.39 -26.25
C ASN A 590 -3.48 -21.00 -26.15
N GLU A 591 -3.16 -19.70 -26.14
CA GLU A 591 -1.79 -19.21 -25.96
C GLU A 591 -1.41 -19.06 -24.48
N LEU A 592 -2.39 -19.12 -23.56
CA LEU A 592 -2.15 -18.96 -22.13
C LEU A 592 -1.38 -20.16 -21.57
N ASN A 593 -0.28 -19.88 -20.87
CA ASN A 593 0.53 -20.88 -20.20
C ASN A 593 1.38 -20.25 -19.09
N SER A 594 1.87 -21.09 -18.17
CA SER A 594 2.62 -20.63 -16.99
C SER A 594 3.96 -19.96 -17.32
N ASN A 595 4.56 -20.22 -18.49
CA ASN A 595 5.84 -19.61 -18.85
C ASN A 595 5.72 -18.09 -19.07
N LEU A 596 4.50 -17.58 -19.31
CA LEU A 596 4.24 -16.14 -19.39
C LEU A 596 4.44 -15.43 -18.04
N LEU A 597 4.47 -16.17 -16.93
CA LEU A 597 4.64 -15.64 -15.58
C LEU A 597 6.07 -15.85 -15.03
N GLU A 598 6.98 -16.39 -15.83
CA GLU A 598 8.40 -16.56 -15.51
C GLU A 598 9.17 -15.23 -15.68
N ILE A 599 8.67 -14.19 -15.00
CA ILE A 599 9.08 -12.78 -15.15
C ILE A 599 9.61 -12.12 -13.87
N GLN A 600 9.46 -12.79 -12.72
CA GLN A 600 10.04 -12.34 -11.44
C GLN A 600 11.46 -12.89 -11.27
N GLU A 601 12.34 -12.09 -10.67
CA GLU A 601 13.68 -12.52 -10.28
C GLU A 601 13.61 -13.74 -9.34
N ARG A 602 14.44 -14.76 -9.64
CA ARG A 602 14.60 -15.92 -8.77
C ARG A 602 15.47 -15.58 -7.56
N GLY A 603 15.15 -16.18 -6.42
CA GLY A 603 15.92 -16.07 -5.20
C GLY A 603 15.07 -15.78 -3.98
N ALA A 604 15.63 -16.10 -2.82
CA ALA A 604 14.99 -15.87 -1.53
C ALA A 604 15.51 -14.60 -0.85
N LYS A 605 14.67 -14.03 0.03
CA LYS A 605 15.04 -12.96 0.98
C LYS A 605 14.87 -13.45 2.42
N PRO A 606 15.65 -12.93 3.38
CA PRO A 606 15.31 -13.12 4.79
C PRO A 606 13.91 -12.57 5.06
N SER A 607 13.14 -13.25 5.90
CA SER A 607 11.77 -12.84 6.23
C SER A 607 11.62 -12.59 7.73
N ASN A 608 10.93 -11.50 8.07
CA ASN A 608 10.66 -11.13 9.46
C ASN A 608 9.80 -12.20 10.16
N PRO A 609 9.99 -12.41 11.48
CA PRO A 609 9.06 -13.18 12.29
C PRO A 609 7.71 -12.44 12.37
N LEU A 610 6.61 -13.16 12.18
CA LEU A 610 5.25 -12.59 12.19
C LEU A 610 4.47 -13.04 13.44
N PRO A 611 3.42 -12.30 13.85
CA PRO A 611 2.72 -12.59 15.10
C PRO A 611 1.61 -13.66 14.98
N TYR A 612 1.62 -14.47 13.92
CA TYR A 612 0.54 -15.40 13.59
C TYR A 612 0.80 -16.84 14.06
N ASP A 613 -0.19 -17.47 14.68
CA ASP A 613 -0.26 -18.93 14.85
C ASP A 613 -1.72 -19.33 14.93
N TYR A 614 -2.19 -20.08 13.94
CA TYR A 614 -3.60 -20.43 13.80
C TYR A 614 -3.78 -21.70 12.98
N HIS A 615 -4.92 -22.34 13.16
CA HIS A 615 -5.31 -23.56 12.46
C HIS A 615 -6.57 -23.33 11.62
N VAL A 616 -6.58 -23.87 10.40
CA VAL A 616 -7.78 -23.98 9.56
C VAL A 616 -7.86 -25.40 9.02
N ASN A 617 -8.90 -26.14 9.43
CA ASN A 617 -9.08 -27.55 9.11
C ASN A 617 -10.54 -27.85 8.75
N PHE A 618 -10.76 -28.85 7.89
CA PHE A 618 -12.09 -29.35 7.57
C PHE A 618 -12.45 -30.52 8.48
N GLU A 619 -13.40 -30.31 9.38
CA GLU A 619 -13.81 -31.29 10.40
C GLU A 619 -15.32 -31.27 10.59
N ASN A 620 -15.97 -32.45 10.61
CA ASN A 620 -17.40 -32.59 10.83
C ASN A 620 -18.26 -31.71 9.90
N GLY A 621 -17.90 -31.61 8.63
CA GLY A 621 -18.64 -30.82 7.64
C GLY A 621 -18.51 -29.30 7.83
N LYS A 622 -17.46 -28.83 8.53
CA LYS A 622 -17.19 -27.41 8.74
C LYS A 622 -15.73 -27.08 8.51
N ILE A 623 -15.45 -25.90 7.98
CA ILE A 623 -14.12 -25.28 8.05
C ILE A 623 -14.00 -24.66 9.44
N LYS A 624 -13.23 -25.29 10.33
CA LYS A 624 -12.94 -24.76 11.66
C LYS A 624 -11.69 -23.90 11.61
N MET A 625 -11.75 -22.73 12.24
CA MET A 625 -10.68 -21.75 12.29
C MET A 625 -10.40 -21.42 13.76
N ALA A 626 -9.15 -21.56 14.22
CA ALA A 626 -8.76 -21.30 15.60
C ALA A 626 -7.48 -20.47 15.64
N ASN A 627 -7.52 -19.30 16.28
CA ASN A 627 -6.34 -18.46 16.51
C ASN A 627 -5.71 -18.81 17.86
N LEU A 628 -4.39 -18.99 17.89
CA LEU A 628 -3.62 -19.39 19.06
C LEU A 628 -2.79 -18.23 19.64
N LYS A 629 -2.88 -17.04 19.03
CA LYS A 629 -2.14 -15.82 19.39
C LYS A 629 -3.10 -14.64 19.63
N GLU A 630 -2.50 -13.52 20.02
CA GLU A 630 -3.21 -12.25 20.27
C GLU A 630 -3.47 -11.46 18.98
N ALA A 631 -2.55 -11.51 17.99
CA ALA A 631 -2.77 -10.83 16.71
C ALA A 631 -3.94 -11.49 15.96
N ALA A 632 -4.88 -10.69 15.46
CA ALA A 632 -5.99 -11.24 14.68
C ALA A 632 -5.51 -11.66 13.28
N VAL A 633 -6.24 -12.59 12.68
CA VAL A 633 -5.91 -13.14 11.36
C VAL A 633 -7.06 -12.87 10.40
N PRO A 634 -6.84 -12.13 9.29
CA PRO A 634 -7.84 -12.04 8.23
C PRO A 634 -7.82 -13.32 7.39
N LEU A 635 -8.99 -13.84 7.06
CA LEU A 635 -9.13 -15.02 6.20
C LEU A 635 -10.19 -14.77 5.12
N LEU A 636 -9.94 -15.26 3.90
CA LEU A 636 -10.92 -15.28 2.82
C LEU A 636 -11.25 -16.73 2.50
N ILE A 637 -12.53 -17.08 2.51
CA ILE A 637 -13.03 -18.40 2.11
C ILE A 637 -13.75 -18.27 0.77
N TYR A 638 -13.41 -19.15 -0.17
CA TYR A 638 -14.07 -19.30 -1.46
C TYR A 638 -14.73 -20.67 -1.60
N ASP A 639 -16.04 -20.71 -1.86
CA ASP A 639 -16.76 -21.93 -2.26
C ASP A 639 -16.87 -21.99 -3.78
N ARG A 640 -16.01 -22.80 -4.40
CA ARG A 640 -15.97 -22.98 -5.85
C ARG A 640 -17.23 -23.63 -6.41
N THR A 641 -18.04 -24.28 -5.58
CA THR A 641 -19.32 -24.86 -6.01
C THR A 641 -20.44 -23.84 -6.14
N GLN A 642 -20.28 -22.65 -5.56
CA GLN A 642 -21.30 -21.59 -5.53
C GLN A 642 -20.94 -20.35 -6.36
N PHE A 643 -19.89 -20.43 -7.19
CA PHE A 643 -19.35 -19.27 -7.92
C PHE A 643 -20.38 -18.56 -8.81
N ASP A 644 -21.39 -19.28 -9.31
CA ASP A 644 -22.49 -18.75 -10.12
C ASP A 644 -23.58 -18.01 -9.32
N ASN A 645 -23.67 -18.23 -8.01
CA ASN A 645 -24.79 -17.79 -7.16
C ASN A 645 -24.47 -16.55 -6.30
N ASP A 646 -23.36 -15.85 -6.56
CA ASP A 646 -22.87 -14.68 -5.78
C ASP A 646 -22.66 -14.93 -4.25
N GLN A 647 -22.86 -16.16 -3.76
CA GLN A 647 -22.64 -16.61 -2.37
C GLN A 647 -21.42 -17.54 -2.27
N PHE A 648 -20.31 -17.12 -2.88
CA PHE A 648 -19.10 -17.94 -2.99
C PHE A 648 -17.92 -17.37 -2.22
N HIS A 649 -17.98 -16.13 -1.73
CA HIS A 649 -16.85 -15.44 -1.12
C HIS A 649 -17.22 -14.93 0.28
N PHE A 650 -16.40 -15.27 1.27
CA PHE A 650 -16.64 -14.94 2.67
C PHE A 650 -15.37 -14.46 3.35
N SER A 651 -15.39 -13.25 3.89
CA SER A 651 -14.29 -12.71 4.68
C SER A 651 -14.51 -12.97 6.17
N TYR A 652 -13.43 -13.24 6.90
CA TYR A 652 -13.42 -13.51 8.33
C TYR A 652 -12.31 -12.74 9.03
N ALA A 653 -12.58 -12.31 10.26
CA ALA A 653 -11.59 -11.77 11.19
C ALA A 653 -11.48 -12.72 12.39
N LEU A 654 -10.39 -13.47 12.46
CA LEU A 654 -10.15 -14.42 13.53
C LEU A 654 -9.37 -13.73 14.67
N TYR A 655 -10.11 -13.05 15.54
CA TYR A 655 -9.55 -12.32 16.68
C TYR A 655 -8.80 -13.22 17.67
N ALA A 656 -8.04 -12.56 18.55
CA ALA A 656 -7.26 -13.17 19.63
C ALA A 656 -8.00 -14.34 20.30
N LYS A 657 -7.39 -15.53 20.23
CA LYS A 657 -7.86 -16.76 20.89
C LYS A 657 -9.31 -17.17 20.57
N LYS A 658 -9.89 -16.68 19.46
CA LYS A 658 -11.23 -17.07 19.04
C LYS A 658 -11.20 -18.33 18.18
N GLU A 659 -12.29 -19.07 18.28
CA GLU A 659 -12.63 -20.15 17.35
C GLU A 659 -13.89 -19.76 16.57
N LEU A 660 -13.84 -19.97 15.26
CA LEU A 660 -14.95 -19.74 14.34
C LEU A 660 -15.13 -20.97 13.45
N SER A 661 -16.32 -21.11 12.86
CA SER A 661 -16.56 -22.15 11.87
C SER A 661 -17.39 -21.66 10.69
N HIS A 662 -17.06 -22.12 9.50
CA HIS A 662 -17.87 -21.96 8.30
C HIS A 662 -18.52 -23.31 7.96
N SER A 663 -19.84 -23.32 7.79
CA SER A 663 -20.58 -24.53 7.43
C SER A 663 -20.33 -24.90 5.97
N VAL A 664 -20.09 -26.17 5.70
CA VAL A 664 -19.95 -26.69 4.33
C VAL A 664 -21.22 -27.47 3.98
N ASN A 665 -21.75 -27.23 2.79
CA ASN A 665 -22.97 -27.92 2.33
C ASN A 665 -22.77 -29.45 2.28
N SER A 666 -23.82 -30.19 2.65
CA SER A 666 -23.80 -31.65 2.58
C SER A 666 -23.84 -32.11 1.12
N GLY A 667 -22.72 -32.60 0.59
CA GLY A 667 -22.61 -33.04 -0.80
C GLY A 667 -21.22 -32.79 -1.38
N LYS A 668 -21.17 -32.39 -2.65
CA LYS A 668 -19.93 -31.96 -3.31
C LYS A 668 -19.48 -30.61 -2.75
N TYR A 669 -18.20 -30.49 -2.44
CA TYR A 669 -17.58 -29.29 -1.88
C TYR A 669 -16.20 -29.06 -2.51
N ASP A 670 -15.82 -27.78 -2.64
CA ASP A 670 -14.50 -27.34 -3.10
C ASP A 670 -14.23 -25.95 -2.51
N LEU A 671 -13.60 -25.95 -1.34
CA LEU A 671 -13.44 -24.78 -0.48
C LEU A 671 -11.96 -24.39 -0.47
N GLU A 672 -11.67 -23.15 -0.81
CA GLU A 672 -10.35 -22.56 -0.66
C GLU A 672 -10.33 -21.56 0.51
N VAL A 673 -9.22 -21.51 1.23
CA VAL A 673 -9.01 -20.52 2.29
C VAL A 673 -7.67 -19.83 2.08
N PHE A 674 -7.70 -18.51 1.97
CA PHE A 674 -6.52 -17.66 1.88
C PHE A 674 -6.29 -16.92 3.19
N GLY A 675 -5.03 -16.82 3.61
CA GLY A 675 -4.62 -16.03 4.76
C GLY A 675 -3.26 -15.36 4.54
N PRO A 676 -2.72 -14.68 5.57
CA PRO A 676 -1.44 -14.00 5.49
C PRO A 676 -0.27 -14.94 5.20
N ASN A 677 0.81 -14.40 4.64
CA ASN A 677 2.14 -15.03 4.56
C ASN A 677 2.13 -16.40 3.86
N GLY A 678 1.45 -16.46 2.71
CA GLY A 678 1.38 -17.66 1.88
C GLY A 678 0.46 -18.75 2.44
N PHE A 679 -0.29 -18.49 3.51
CA PHE A 679 -1.27 -19.44 4.03
C PHE A 679 -2.36 -19.74 3.02
N TYR A 680 -2.49 -21.02 2.67
CA TYR A 680 -3.50 -21.52 1.77
C TYR A 680 -4.04 -22.88 2.23
N ARG A 681 -5.34 -23.07 2.09
CA ARG A 681 -5.99 -24.38 2.21
C ARG A 681 -6.88 -24.63 1.00
N ASN A 682 -6.93 -25.88 0.54
CA ASN A 682 -8.03 -26.36 -0.29
C ASN A 682 -8.58 -27.67 0.29
N PHE A 683 -9.91 -27.75 0.37
CA PHE A 683 -10.64 -28.94 0.79
C PHE A 683 -11.66 -29.26 -0.28
N LYS A 684 -11.51 -30.41 -0.94
CA LYS A 684 -12.35 -30.80 -2.08
C LYS A 684 -12.84 -32.23 -1.93
N GLY A 685 -14.10 -32.47 -2.25
CA GLY A 685 -14.70 -33.81 -2.19
C GLY A 685 -16.12 -33.87 -2.74
N GLU A 686 -16.65 -35.09 -2.87
CA GLU A 686 -17.99 -35.35 -3.43
C GLU A 686 -19.01 -35.82 -2.38
N ALA A 687 -18.54 -36.20 -1.20
CA ALA A 687 -19.34 -36.75 -0.09
C ALA A 687 -18.62 -36.58 1.26
N LYS A 688 -19.13 -37.17 2.34
CA LYS A 688 -18.39 -37.22 3.62
C LYS A 688 -17.16 -38.13 3.46
N PRO A 689 -15.95 -37.69 3.88
CA PRO A 689 -14.75 -38.51 3.70
C PRO A 689 -14.63 -39.64 4.73
N ASP A 690 -14.06 -40.77 4.32
CA ASP A 690 -13.71 -41.90 5.19
C ASP A 690 -12.59 -41.57 6.19
N VAL A 691 -11.86 -40.48 5.96
CA VAL A 691 -10.82 -39.96 6.85
C VAL A 691 -10.92 -38.43 6.91
N GLU A 692 -10.86 -37.87 8.12
CA GLU A 692 -10.61 -36.44 8.32
C GLU A 692 -9.11 -36.23 8.57
N ILE A 693 -8.56 -35.19 7.94
CA ILE A 693 -7.13 -34.85 8.04
C ILE A 693 -7.03 -33.41 8.53
N SER A 694 -6.38 -33.23 9.67
CA SER A 694 -6.10 -31.93 10.25
C SER A 694 -4.59 -31.69 10.30
N LEU A 695 -4.17 -30.44 10.08
CA LEU A 695 -2.79 -30.01 10.29
C LEU A 695 -2.71 -29.11 11.52
N LEU A 696 -1.81 -29.46 12.43
CA LEU A 696 -1.53 -28.74 13.67
C LEU A 696 -0.09 -28.22 13.66
N ASN A 697 0.10 -26.98 14.08
CA ASN A 697 1.41 -26.35 14.17
C ASN A 697 2.12 -26.80 15.46
N ASN A 698 3.44 -27.02 15.38
CA ASN A 698 4.32 -27.16 16.53
C ASN A 698 5.54 -26.23 16.38
N PRO A 699 5.37 -24.91 16.65
CA PRO A 699 6.42 -23.92 16.45
C PRO A 699 7.69 -24.19 17.27
N ALA A 700 7.53 -24.75 18.48
CA ALA A 700 8.65 -25.04 19.38
C ALA A 700 9.66 -26.04 18.79
N LYS A 701 9.19 -26.97 17.95
CA LYS A 701 10.01 -27.97 17.26
C LYS A 701 10.23 -27.68 15.78
N ASN A 702 9.70 -26.56 15.28
CA ASN A 702 9.67 -26.23 13.85
C ASN A 702 9.08 -27.38 13.01
N GLN A 703 7.92 -27.87 13.44
CA GLN A 703 7.23 -29.04 12.88
C GLN A 703 5.75 -28.76 12.66
N VAL A 704 5.12 -29.53 11.78
CA VAL A 704 3.67 -29.67 11.71
C VAL A 704 3.28 -31.13 11.91
N GLU A 705 2.14 -31.36 12.55
CA GLU A 705 1.56 -32.68 12.79
C GLU A 705 0.31 -32.84 11.92
N LEU A 706 0.34 -33.83 11.02
CA LEU A 706 -0.85 -34.30 10.32
C LEU A 706 -1.55 -35.33 11.20
N VAL A 707 -2.80 -35.04 11.58
CA VAL A 707 -3.66 -35.90 12.38
C VAL A 707 -4.72 -36.52 11.47
N PHE A 708 -4.74 -37.84 11.38
CA PHE A 708 -5.67 -38.61 10.57
C PHE A 708 -6.70 -39.27 11.49
N LYS A 709 -7.99 -39.03 11.26
CA LYS A 709 -9.08 -39.66 12.01
C LYS A 709 -9.98 -40.44 11.07
N LYS A 710 -10.03 -41.76 11.23
CA LYS A 710 -10.88 -42.62 10.40
C LYS A 710 -12.35 -42.49 10.83
N ASN A 711 -13.22 -42.34 9.83
CA ASN A 711 -14.67 -42.42 9.97
C ASN A 711 -15.21 -43.83 9.60
N THR A 712 -14.31 -44.78 9.35
CA THR A 712 -14.60 -46.16 8.97
C THR A 712 -13.75 -47.16 9.77
N LYS A 713 -14.23 -48.40 9.85
CA LYS A 713 -13.48 -49.52 10.44
C LYS A 713 -12.43 -50.08 9.49
N GLU A 714 -12.63 -49.90 8.18
CA GLU A 714 -11.72 -50.39 7.15
C GLU A 714 -10.38 -49.64 7.15
N ASN A 715 -9.37 -50.24 6.52
CA ASN A 715 -8.10 -49.56 6.30
C ASN A 715 -8.27 -48.50 5.20
N VAL A 716 -7.72 -47.31 5.43
CA VAL A 716 -7.79 -46.19 4.47
C VAL A 716 -6.40 -45.90 3.92
N SER A 717 -6.27 -45.77 2.60
CA SER A 717 -5.02 -45.41 1.95
C SER A 717 -5.03 -43.93 1.59
N VAL A 718 -4.04 -43.17 2.08
CA VAL A 718 -3.85 -41.75 1.78
C VAL A 718 -2.53 -41.54 1.03
N SER A 719 -2.58 -40.86 -0.11
CA SER A 719 -1.37 -40.36 -0.76
C SER A 719 -0.98 -39.02 -0.13
N LEU A 720 0.28 -38.85 0.26
CA LEU A 720 0.85 -37.58 0.72
C LEU A 720 1.98 -37.17 -0.23
N GLU A 721 1.83 -36.00 -0.85
CA GLU A 721 2.83 -35.33 -1.67
C GLU A 721 3.33 -34.07 -0.94
N ASN A 722 4.65 -33.90 -0.88
CA ASN A 722 5.30 -32.69 -0.38
C ASN A 722 5.93 -31.96 -1.57
N LEU A 723 5.38 -30.80 -1.93
CA LEU A 723 5.76 -30.05 -3.13
C LEU A 723 7.14 -29.40 -3.01
N TYR A 724 7.54 -28.97 -1.81
CA TYR A 724 8.87 -28.42 -1.58
C TYR A 724 9.95 -29.50 -1.62
N ALA A 725 9.69 -30.66 -1.00
CA ALA A 725 10.63 -31.79 -1.00
C ALA A 725 10.59 -32.61 -2.30
N LYS A 726 9.64 -32.33 -3.21
CA LYS A 726 9.38 -33.09 -4.45
C LYS A 726 9.28 -34.60 -4.19
N SER A 727 8.55 -34.97 -3.15
CA SER A 727 8.44 -36.36 -2.67
C SER A 727 6.98 -36.77 -2.53
N GLN A 728 6.67 -38.03 -2.82
CA GLN A 728 5.33 -38.60 -2.64
C GLN A 728 5.42 -39.95 -1.92
N LYS A 729 4.48 -40.24 -1.01
CA LYS A 729 4.33 -41.54 -0.36
C LYS A 729 2.88 -41.92 -0.14
N LYS A 730 2.59 -43.22 -0.06
CA LYS A 730 1.30 -43.75 0.37
C LYS A 730 1.35 -44.13 1.86
N ILE A 731 0.31 -43.79 2.59
CA ILE A 731 0.12 -44.06 4.01
C ILE A 731 -1.10 -45.00 4.12
N SER A 732 -0.94 -46.13 4.83
CA SER A 732 -2.04 -47.04 5.12
C SER A 732 -2.44 -46.88 6.57
N LEU A 733 -3.63 -46.33 6.81
CA LEU A 733 -4.17 -46.05 8.14
C LEU A 733 -4.87 -47.29 8.69
N GLN A 734 -4.36 -47.83 9.79
CA GLN A 734 -4.84 -49.04 10.45
C GLN A 734 -5.64 -48.72 11.71
N HIS A 735 -5.24 -47.68 12.45
CA HIS A 735 -5.87 -47.28 13.71
C HIS A 735 -6.90 -46.17 13.51
N ALA A 736 -7.78 -45.99 14.51
CA ALA A 736 -8.82 -44.97 14.47
C ALA A 736 -8.25 -43.54 14.37
N GLU A 737 -7.12 -43.29 15.03
CA GLU A 737 -6.35 -42.06 14.91
C GLU A 737 -4.87 -42.41 14.69
N GLU A 738 -4.24 -41.76 13.72
CA GLU A 738 -2.79 -41.84 13.47
C GLU A 738 -2.22 -40.44 13.24
N LYS A 739 -0.93 -40.28 13.52
CA LYS A 739 -0.24 -38.99 13.46
C LYS A 739 1.06 -39.11 12.67
N ILE A 740 1.31 -38.13 11.81
CA ILE A 740 2.57 -38.03 11.07
C ILE A 740 3.16 -36.65 11.31
N ILE A 741 4.40 -36.63 11.79
CA ILE A 741 5.19 -35.41 11.98
C ILE A 741 5.93 -35.09 10.69
N ILE A 742 5.87 -33.83 10.27
CA ILE A 742 6.67 -33.27 9.17
C ILE A 742 7.65 -32.27 9.77
N ASP A 743 8.94 -32.54 9.62
CA ASP A 743 10.02 -31.63 10.01
C ASP A 743 10.20 -30.54 8.94
N LEU A 744 10.20 -29.28 9.38
CA LEU A 744 10.30 -28.10 8.51
C LEU A 744 11.65 -27.39 8.62
N ASN A 745 12.64 -27.98 9.29
CA ASN A 745 13.98 -27.39 9.45
C ASN A 745 14.66 -27.08 8.10
N ASN A 746 14.58 -28.00 7.13
CA ASN A 746 15.17 -27.79 5.81
C ASN A 746 14.44 -26.73 4.97
N MET A 747 13.18 -26.44 5.30
CA MET A 747 12.33 -25.45 4.60
C MET A 747 12.11 -24.19 5.44
N LYS A 748 12.84 -24.02 6.55
CA LYS A 748 12.73 -22.88 7.48
C LYS A 748 11.30 -22.56 7.92
N GLY A 749 10.50 -23.60 8.16
CA GLY A 749 9.12 -23.46 8.64
C GLY A 749 8.06 -23.45 7.52
N TRP A 750 8.45 -23.50 6.25
CA TRP A 750 7.52 -23.63 5.12
C TRP A 750 7.07 -25.08 4.91
N TYR A 751 5.80 -25.26 4.57
CA TYR A 751 5.20 -26.52 4.16
C TYR A 751 4.24 -26.32 2.98
N ASP A 752 4.19 -27.33 2.11
CA ASP A 752 3.26 -27.38 0.98
C ASP A 752 2.93 -28.85 0.69
N LEU A 753 1.80 -29.30 1.22
CA LEU A 753 1.43 -30.70 1.36
C LEU A 753 0.07 -30.94 0.68
N LYS A 754 0.04 -31.87 -0.28
CA LYS A 754 -1.19 -32.37 -0.89
C LYS A 754 -1.48 -33.77 -0.40
N LEU A 755 -2.70 -33.99 0.05
CA LEU A 755 -3.19 -35.31 0.47
C LEU A 755 -4.41 -35.70 -0.36
N ASN A 756 -4.45 -36.97 -0.79
CA ASN A 756 -5.57 -37.52 -1.53
C ASN A 756 -6.01 -38.85 -0.91
N SER A 757 -7.33 -39.03 -0.77
CA SER A 757 -7.98 -40.27 -0.35
C SER A 757 -9.28 -40.46 -1.13
N GLY A 758 -9.28 -41.34 -2.13
CA GLY A 758 -10.42 -41.50 -3.04
C GLY A 758 -10.72 -40.20 -3.79
N ASN A 759 -11.98 -39.74 -3.73
CA ASN A 759 -12.42 -38.49 -4.36
C ASN A 759 -12.20 -37.25 -3.47
N HIS A 760 -11.46 -37.38 -2.37
CA HIS A 760 -11.18 -36.29 -1.44
C HIS A 760 -9.73 -35.79 -1.55
N ASN A 761 -9.57 -34.48 -1.55
CA ASN A 761 -8.29 -33.80 -1.60
C ASN A 761 -8.18 -32.75 -0.49
N TRP A 762 -7.01 -32.70 0.13
CA TRP A 762 -6.61 -31.67 1.07
C TRP A 762 -5.31 -31.06 0.57
N HIS A 763 -5.23 -29.74 0.55
CA HIS A 763 -4.00 -29.02 0.28
C HIS A 763 -3.71 -28.11 1.47
N PHE A 764 -2.58 -28.31 2.13
CA PHE A 764 -2.09 -27.48 3.22
C PHE A 764 -0.81 -26.78 2.78
N SER A 765 -0.83 -25.45 2.66
CA SER A 765 0.37 -24.65 2.38
C SER A 765 0.48 -23.45 3.32
N GLY A 766 1.71 -23.10 3.69
CA GLY A 766 2.01 -21.92 4.49
C GLY A 766 3.34 -22.00 5.21
N ARG A 767 3.57 -21.06 6.12
CA ARG A 767 4.73 -21.00 7.01
C ARG A 767 4.29 -21.00 8.47
N ILE A 768 4.93 -21.79 9.32
CA ILE A 768 4.78 -21.66 10.77
C ILE A 768 5.67 -20.55 11.32
N GLU A 769 5.16 -19.75 12.26
CA GLU A 769 5.93 -18.69 12.90
C GLU A 769 6.59 -19.19 14.19
N THR A 770 7.93 -19.24 14.19
CA THR A 770 8.72 -19.71 15.34
C THR A 770 9.19 -18.58 16.26
N GLY A 771 8.85 -17.32 15.92
CA GLY A 771 9.38 -16.12 16.56
C GLY A 771 10.82 -15.78 16.17
N LYS A 772 11.39 -16.49 15.18
CA LYS A 772 12.74 -16.26 14.65
C LYS A 772 12.66 -15.84 13.18
N THR A 773 13.68 -15.14 12.70
CA THR A 773 13.87 -14.86 11.26
C THR A 773 13.77 -16.13 10.43
N SER A 774 13.02 -16.06 9.33
CA SER A 774 12.87 -17.13 8.35
C SER A 774 13.34 -16.65 6.97
N THR A 775 12.78 -17.21 5.91
CA THR A 775 13.04 -16.92 4.50
C THR A 775 11.72 -16.74 3.78
N SER A 776 11.73 -16.00 2.66
CA SER A 776 10.63 -15.97 1.70
C SER A 776 10.32 -17.36 1.13
N ASP A 777 9.20 -17.50 0.42
CA ASP A 777 8.71 -18.81 -0.06
C ASP A 777 9.75 -19.59 -0.89
N PRO A 778 10.02 -20.88 -0.57
CA PRO A 778 10.98 -21.71 -1.31
C PRO A 778 10.62 -21.98 -2.78
N HIS A 779 9.37 -21.77 -3.22
CA HIS A 779 8.99 -21.91 -4.63
C HIS A 779 9.63 -20.86 -5.55
N TRP A 780 10.20 -19.80 -4.97
CA TRP A 780 10.81 -18.69 -5.71
C TRP A 780 12.32 -18.87 -5.94
N ILE A 781 12.91 -19.96 -5.44
CA ILE A 781 14.33 -20.31 -5.55
C ILE A 781 14.63 -21.03 -6.86
#